data_AF-A0AAN6V1J6-F1
#
_entry.id   AF-A0AAN6V1J6-F1
#
_cell.length_a   1.000
_cell.length_b   1.000
_cell.length_c   1.000
_cell.angle_alpha   90.00
_cell.angle_beta   90.00
_cell.angle_gamma   90.00
#
_symmetry.space_group_name_H-M   'P 1'
#
loop_
_entity.id
_entity.type
_entity.pdbx_description
1 polymer ?
#
loop_
_entity_poly.entity_id
_entity_poly.type
_entity_poly.pdbx_seq_one_letter_code
_entity_poly.pdbx_strand_id
1 'polypeptide(L)'
;MDPRHEQILHWIRTNEYIVKTDYVKPRKEGPALIDVPVRPVVDAAVGDDSSCSTASSSTDLPDILSGAADDPLIAITAEIERVFHDGRATWTRLVKEAESLPLHVLPTGCADPSIMLQDVPALPARLPEKRGALTGRPLWYVPDPEANRAGDEKPDPTSDHLDFQYSHGIRKHFQLCFSKPVGCRIHAAQPPLHDDGLQASQKGLAILTMKVAYAQHFLSPVATSTLQDTVCDMISLKLPAFASPALVRWLSALLSPTPGWCGDGNRPDFPPWAAFCSGPLRFRIVVPPEPFPLDQQPPSPPTSCQATKLLIELCTIYGFLDGPPCGLTPATAAFLAALALPFTRDDGQNPRFPKPGSMTPTRTSLPSKPATEPSRIRQYTADLRYYMAISMHPRSVGSVLWSIFWQPSVPANLVNPWLASISTVLTSTPNPTQLARVFLLRRPRVALWWVGLLLLGDLPTIHSRIALYLSTTEERWGFGSLARPDTAVAAWTGTPQSFLDDSSPNPYGAGKTDQKIARHDLLRHRYNFHLQDEMSVRLSWIPFGSIPRECVEPDLWPWLDRGHTREYVHWVWWIRQGRAKTGTRLHCDVQRGFRRDTGRFVEDVPDHLDVTRARGRRARHGSIKMEPSRASTSRMVSHSILALPGADSHPWVKDWMNRTQE
;
A
#
# COMPACT_ATOMS: atom_id res chain seq x y z
N MET A 1 28.17 -27.76 12.67
CA MET A 1 27.81 -27.91 11.25
C MET A 1 26.30 -28.06 11.14
N ASP A 2 25.68 -27.68 10.02
CA ASP A 2 24.23 -27.76 9.84
C ASP A 2 23.79 -29.24 9.69
N PRO A 3 22.87 -29.76 10.52
CA PRO A 3 22.35 -31.12 10.37
C PRO A 3 21.67 -31.38 9.01
N ARG A 4 21.24 -30.35 8.28
CA ARG A 4 20.75 -30.49 6.90
C ARG A 4 21.86 -30.84 5.92
N HIS A 5 23.08 -30.37 6.16
CA HIS A 5 24.22 -30.65 5.29
C HIS A 5 24.63 -32.13 5.37
N GLU A 6 24.63 -32.71 6.58
CA GLU A 6 24.84 -34.15 6.75
C GLU A 6 23.71 -35.00 6.15
N GLN A 7 22.45 -34.55 6.24
CA GLN A 7 21.31 -35.22 5.58
C GLN A 7 21.45 -35.23 4.04
N ILE A 8 21.85 -34.11 3.43
CA ILE A 8 22.10 -34.02 1.99
C ILE A 8 23.26 -34.94 1.59
N LEU A 9 24.37 -34.94 2.35
CA LEU A 9 25.51 -35.82 2.09
C LEU A 9 25.19 -37.31 2.32
N HIS A 10 24.28 -37.64 3.24
CA HIS A 10 23.81 -39.01 3.43
C HIS A 10 22.95 -39.46 2.23
N TRP A 11 21.97 -38.66 1.82
CA TRP A 11 21.13 -38.95 0.65
C TRP A 11 21.97 -39.13 -0.63
N ILE A 12 22.96 -38.26 -0.88
CA ILE A 12 23.89 -38.38 -2.01
C ILE A 12 24.68 -39.71 -1.99
N ARG A 13 24.94 -40.30 -0.81
CA ARG A 13 25.74 -41.52 -0.66
C ARG A 13 24.92 -42.81 -0.63
N THR A 14 23.69 -42.80 -0.14
CA THR A 14 22.86 -44.00 0.04
C THR A 14 21.64 -44.05 -0.89
N ASN A 15 21.28 -42.91 -1.50
CA ASN A 15 20.01 -42.70 -2.22
C ASN A 15 18.74 -42.90 -1.36
N GLU A 16 18.89 -43.07 -0.03
CA GLU A 16 17.79 -43.24 0.92
C GLU A 16 17.42 -41.90 1.58
N TYR A 17 16.18 -41.46 1.40
CA TYR A 17 15.70 -40.20 1.98
C TYR A 17 15.00 -40.42 3.34
N ILE A 18 15.79 -40.39 4.43
CA ILE A 18 15.28 -40.62 5.79
C ILE A 18 14.93 -39.29 6.48
N VAL A 19 13.63 -38.95 6.50
CA VAL A 19 13.13 -37.77 7.25
C VAL A 19 13.09 -38.06 8.75
N LYS A 20 14.14 -37.68 9.48
CA LYS A 20 14.12 -37.69 10.96
C LYS A 20 13.36 -36.46 11.50
N THR A 21 12.09 -36.64 11.86
CA THR A 21 11.25 -35.61 12.47
C THR A 21 11.47 -35.47 13.99
N ASP A 22 12.68 -35.11 14.42
CA ASP A 22 12.97 -34.90 15.84
C ASP A 22 13.02 -33.41 16.21
N TYR A 23 11.85 -32.89 16.59
CA TYR A 23 11.68 -31.59 17.24
C TYR A 23 12.14 -31.69 18.70
N VAL A 24 13.45 -31.67 18.95
CA VAL A 24 13.98 -31.59 20.32
C VAL A 24 13.58 -30.24 20.92
N LYS A 25 12.67 -30.27 21.90
CA LYS A 25 12.28 -29.08 22.67
C LYS A 25 13.52 -28.47 23.32
N PRO A 26 13.81 -27.16 23.13
CA PRO A 26 14.77 -26.49 23.99
C PRO A 26 14.30 -26.55 25.45
N ARG A 27 15.23 -26.79 26.37
CA ARG A 27 14.96 -26.77 27.81
C ARG A 27 14.45 -25.39 28.23
N LYS A 28 13.55 -25.36 29.22
CA LYS A 28 13.16 -24.13 29.90
C LYS A 28 14.31 -23.70 30.82
N GLU A 29 15.12 -22.76 30.36
CA GLU A 29 15.89 -21.88 31.24
C GLU A 29 15.23 -20.50 31.16
N GLY A 30 14.79 -20.00 32.31
CA GLY A 30 14.08 -18.72 32.40
C GLY A 30 15.05 -17.56 32.29
N PRO A 31 14.67 -16.43 31.65
CA PRO A 31 15.51 -15.25 31.64
C PRO A 31 15.63 -14.68 33.07
N ALA A 32 16.85 -14.62 33.59
CA ALA A 32 17.15 -13.84 34.77
C ALA A 32 16.89 -12.36 34.48
N LEU A 33 16.30 -11.65 35.46
CA LEU A 33 16.12 -10.20 35.40
C LEU A 33 17.49 -9.52 35.38
N ILE A 34 17.74 -8.71 34.36
CA ILE A 34 18.79 -7.69 34.39
C ILE A 34 18.10 -6.35 34.17
N ASP A 35 17.91 -5.62 35.28
CA ASP A 35 17.42 -4.25 35.25
C ASP A 35 18.47 -3.35 34.61
N VAL A 36 18.13 -2.73 33.48
CA VAL A 36 18.89 -1.60 32.91
C VAL A 36 18.08 -0.32 33.20
N PRO A 37 18.53 0.55 34.12
CA PRO A 37 17.75 1.69 34.56
C PRO A 37 17.71 2.77 33.47
N VAL A 38 16.49 3.16 33.10
CA VAL A 38 16.22 4.34 32.26
C VAL A 38 16.67 5.58 33.02
N ARG A 39 17.67 6.31 32.49
CA ARG A 39 18.02 7.65 32.97
C ARG A 39 17.17 8.72 32.27
N PRO A 40 16.75 9.78 32.97
CA PRO A 40 15.86 10.80 32.41
C PRO A 40 16.59 11.81 31.53
N VAL A 41 15.84 12.39 30.60
CA VAL A 41 16.25 13.59 29.83
C VAL A 41 16.31 14.78 30.79
N VAL A 42 17.38 15.57 30.71
CA VAL A 42 17.54 16.84 31.43
C VAL A 42 18.04 17.89 30.45
N ASP A 43 17.32 19.01 30.35
CA ASP A 43 17.74 20.18 29.57
C ASP A 43 18.86 20.94 30.30
N ALA A 44 19.89 21.39 29.57
CA ALA A 44 20.76 22.50 29.96
C ALA A 44 21.47 23.10 28.73
N ALA A 45 21.86 24.37 28.84
CA ALA A 45 22.33 25.21 27.74
C ALA A 45 23.85 25.50 27.81
N VAL A 46 24.42 25.90 26.66
CA VAL A 46 25.55 26.84 26.44
C VAL A 46 26.85 26.65 27.27
N GLY A 47 27.99 26.45 26.59
CA GLY A 47 29.34 26.63 27.15
C GLY A 47 30.47 26.09 26.28
N ASP A 48 31.44 26.95 25.95
CA ASP A 48 32.51 26.82 24.94
C ASP A 48 33.52 25.65 25.04
N ASP A 49 34.21 25.45 23.90
CA ASP A 49 35.61 25.04 23.69
C ASP A 49 36.26 23.95 24.57
N SER A 50 36.55 22.81 23.92
CA SER A 50 37.94 22.32 23.86
C SER A 50 38.18 21.37 22.68
N SER A 51 39.28 21.58 21.97
CA SER A 51 39.68 20.80 20.80
C SER A 51 40.31 19.46 21.17
N CYS A 52 39.85 18.37 20.55
CA CYS A 52 40.60 17.10 20.53
C CYS A 52 40.47 16.42 19.17
N SER A 53 41.40 16.72 18.27
CA SER A 53 41.47 16.13 16.93
C SER A 53 41.89 14.67 17.01
N THR A 54 41.06 13.75 16.51
CA THR A 54 41.50 12.39 16.16
C THR A 54 41.10 12.09 14.73
N ALA A 55 42.09 12.12 13.84
CA ALA A 55 41.88 11.88 12.42
C ALA A 55 41.47 10.43 12.18
N SER A 56 40.28 10.25 11.61
CA SER A 56 39.87 9.00 10.97
C SER A 56 39.39 9.36 9.56
N SER A 57 40.10 8.87 8.56
CA SER A 57 39.85 9.20 7.16
C SER A 57 38.61 8.48 6.66
N SER A 58 37.43 9.11 6.77
CA SER A 58 36.38 8.84 5.79
C SER A 58 36.89 9.34 4.43
N THR A 59 36.80 8.50 3.41
CA THR A 59 36.86 8.98 2.03
C THR A 59 35.49 9.55 1.74
N ASP A 60 35.33 10.85 1.96
CA ASP A 60 34.07 11.57 1.73
C ASP A 60 33.71 11.50 0.24
N LEU A 61 32.90 10.51 -0.11
CA LEU A 61 32.28 10.42 -1.42
C LEU A 61 31.39 11.65 -1.62
N PRO A 62 31.48 12.35 -2.76
CA PRO A 62 30.71 13.56 -2.97
C PRO A 62 29.21 13.26 -2.91
N ASP A 63 28.49 13.96 -2.02
CA ASP A 63 27.03 13.85 -1.88
C ASP A 63 26.26 14.25 -3.15
N ILE A 64 26.94 14.84 -4.12
CA ILE A 64 26.40 15.38 -5.37
C ILE A 64 26.69 14.41 -6.53
N LEU A 65 25.63 13.96 -7.20
CA LEU A 65 25.72 13.18 -8.43
C LEU A 65 26.32 14.03 -9.55
N SER A 66 27.60 13.80 -9.83
CA SER A 66 28.33 14.38 -10.96
C SER A 66 28.53 13.30 -12.01
N GLY A 67 28.26 13.60 -13.27
CA GLY A 67 28.41 12.61 -14.34
C GLY A 67 29.87 12.29 -14.61
N ALA A 68 30.19 11.00 -14.75
CA ALA A 68 31.52 10.51 -15.07
C ALA A 68 31.46 9.71 -16.38
N ALA A 69 32.33 10.04 -17.35
CA ALA A 69 32.35 9.35 -18.65
C ALA A 69 33.04 7.98 -18.58
N ASP A 70 33.98 7.82 -17.65
CA ASP A 70 34.85 6.65 -17.52
C ASP A 70 34.35 5.65 -16.45
N ASP A 71 33.25 5.96 -15.74
CA ASP A 71 32.66 5.10 -14.72
C ASP A 71 31.42 4.36 -15.26
N PRO A 72 31.42 3.02 -15.39
CA PRO A 72 30.29 2.28 -15.95
C PRO A 72 29.05 2.25 -15.05
N LEU A 73 29.13 2.68 -13.79
CA LEU A 73 28.00 2.74 -12.86
C LEU A 73 27.34 4.12 -12.79
N ILE A 74 28.04 5.18 -13.19
CA ILE A 74 27.57 6.56 -13.12
C ILE A 74 27.19 7.04 -14.53
N ALA A 75 25.96 7.53 -14.71
CA ALA A 75 25.52 8.06 -15.99
C ALA A 75 26.25 9.37 -16.35
N ILE A 76 26.45 9.63 -17.65
CA ILE A 76 27.08 10.87 -18.12
C ILE A 76 26.20 12.09 -17.84
N THR A 77 26.83 13.27 -17.68
CA THR A 77 26.13 14.53 -17.33
C THR A 77 24.98 14.87 -18.28
N ALA A 78 25.14 14.61 -19.58
CA ALA A 78 24.11 14.87 -20.58
C ALA A 78 22.82 14.04 -20.38
N GLU A 79 22.93 12.83 -19.80
CA GLU A 79 21.81 11.95 -19.47
C GLU A 79 21.17 12.29 -18.13
N ILE A 80 22.00 12.63 -17.12
CA ILE A 80 21.54 13.18 -15.83
C ILE A 80 20.65 14.40 -16.08
N GLU A 81 21.16 15.38 -16.85
CA GLU A 81 20.38 16.56 -17.24
C GLU A 81 19.11 16.20 -18.03
N ARG A 82 19.21 15.26 -19.00
CA ARG A 82 18.06 14.83 -19.81
C ARG A 82 16.93 14.31 -18.92
N VAL A 83 17.24 13.34 -18.04
CA VAL A 83 16.23 12.71 -17.16
C VAL A 83 15.67 13.72 -16.18
N PHE A 84 16.49 14.62 -15.62
CA PHE A 84 16.01 15.68 -14.75
C PHE A 84 15.05 16.65 -15.48
N HIS A 85 15.39 17.09 -16.70
CA HIS A 85 14.56 18.02 -17.46
C HIS A 85 13.26 17.38 -17.97
N ASP A 86 13.33 16.15 -18.46
CA ASP A 86 12.17 15.41 -18.96
C ASP A 86 11.21 15.06 -17.80
N GLY A 87 11.74 14.68 -16.63
CA GLY A 87 10.94 14.52 -15.41
C GLY A 87 10.29 15.83 -14.97
N ARG A 88 11.04 16.93 -14.88
CA ARG A 88 10.49 18.24 -14.51
C ARG A 88 9.40 18.68 -15.48
N ALA A 89 9.59 18.49 -16.79
CA ALA A 89 8.60 18.82 -17.81
C ALA A 89 7.33 17.95 -17.67
N THR A 90 7.49 16.65 -17.42
CA THR A 90 6.38 15.70 -17.22
C THR A 90 5.53 16.07 -16.01
N TRP A 91 6.13 16.31 -14.85
CA TRP A 91 5.39 16.67 -13.64
C TRP A 91 4.84 18.11 -13.68
N THR A 92 5.54 19.05 -14.32
CA THR A 92 5.00 20.40 -14.56
C THR A 92 3.76 20.37 -15.46
N ARG A 93 3.71 19.48 -16.46
CA ARG A 93 2.52 19.26 -17.29
C ARG A 93 1.35 18.77 -16.43
N LEU A 94 1.56 17.73 -15.63
CA LEU A 94 0.52 17.16 -14.75
C LEU A 94 -0.04 18.18 -13.74
N VAL A 95 0.82 19.05 -13.19
CA VAL A 95 0.39 20.17 -12.32
C VAL A 95 -0.52 21.15 -13.07
N LYS A 96 -0.12 21.59 -14.27
CA LYS A 96 -0.94 22.51 -15.09
C LYS A 96 -2.26 21.90 -15.52
N GLU A 97 -2.26 20.61 -15.87
CA GLU A 97 -3.49 19.87 -16.18
C GLU A 97 -4.40 19.80 -14.94
N ALA A 98 -3.86 19.50 -13.75
CA ALA A 98 -4.60 19.50 -12.48
C ALA A 98 -5.20 20.86 -12.10
N GLU A 99 -4.49 21.96 -12.41
CA GLU A 99 -4.94 23.35 -12.24
C GLU A 99 -6.05 23.72 -13.23
N SER A 100 -6.02 23.17 -14.45
CA SER A 100 -7.04 23.41 -15.48
C SER A 100 -8.38 22.69 -15.22
N LEU A 101 -8.40 21.69 -14.32
CA LEU A 101 -9.61 20.96 -13.97
C LEU A 101 -10.53 21.81 -13.07
N PRO A 102 -11.86 21.85 -13.36
CA PRO A 102 -12.83 22.56 -12.52
C PRO A 102 -12.80 22.11 -11.05
N LEU A 103 -13.08 23.04 -10.13
CA LEU A 103 -12.88 22.84 -8.68
C LEU A 103 -13.51 21.57 -8.09
N HIS A 104 -14.58 21.03 -8.68
CA HIS A 104 -15.28 19.84 -8.15
C HIS A 104 -15.26 18.62 -9.07
N VAL A 105 -14.34 18.59 -10.04
CA VAL A 105 -14.20 17.51 -11.03
C VAL A 105 -12.92 16.71 -10.76
N LEU A 106 -13.03 15.39 -10.72
CA LEU A 106 -11.92 14.45 -10.84
C LEU A 106 -11.75 14.07 -12.32
N PRO A 107 -10.58 13.58 -12.74
CA PRO A 107 -10.42 13.02 -14.09
C PRO A 107 -11.47 11.92 -14.34
N THR A 108 -11.93 11.81 -15.59
CA THR A 108 -12.98 10.86 -16.00
C THR A 108 -12.60 9.42 -15.61
N GLY A 109 -13.58 8.64 -15.13
CA GLY A 109 -13.37 7.25 -14.69
C GLY A 109 -12.83 7.10 -13.25
N CYS A 110 -12.32 8.16 -12.61
CA CYS A 110 -11.69 8.08 -11.30
C CYS A 110 -12.65 8.02 -10.09
N ALA A 111 -13.96 8.14 -10.29
CA ALA A 111 -14.92 8.27 -9.18
C ALA A 111 -15.39 6.93 -8.57
N ASP A 112 -15.15 5.80 -9.24
CA ASP A 112 -15.49 4.47 -8.74
C ASP A 112 -14.26 3.79 -8.11
N PRO A 113 -14.28 3.44 -6.81
CA PRO A 113 -13.22 2.65 -6.18
C PRO A 113 -12.92 1.30 -6.86
N SER A 114 -13.84 0.75 -7.68
CA SER A 114 -13.62 -0.56 -8.31
C SER A 114 -12.42 -0.60 -9.26
N ILE A 115 -11.98 0.56 -9.77
CA ILE A 115 -10.76 0.68 -10.60
C ILE A 115 -9.49 0.25 -9.86
N MET A 116 -9.51 0.25 -8.52
CA MET A 116 -8.41 -0.20 -7.65
C MET A 116 -8.26 -1.73 -7.62
N LEU A 117 -9.22 -2.48 -8.18
CA LEU A 117 -9.31 -3.93 -8.12
C LEU A 117 -9.19 -4.52 -9.54
N GLN A 118 -8.14 -5.30 -9.78
CA GLN A 118 -8.06 -6.24 -10.92
C GLN A 118 -8.18 -7.67 -10.39
N ASP A 119 -7.09 -8.30 -9.97
CA ASP A 119 -7.07 -9.70 -9.51
C ASP A 119 -6.83 -9.81 -7.99
N VAL A 120 -7.19 -8.78 -7.20
CA VAL A 120 -7.22 -8.84 -5.72
C VAL A 120 -8.05 -10.04 -5.27
N PRO A 121 -7.61 -10.89 -4.32
CA PRO A 121 -8.41 -11.99 -3.78
C PRO A 121 -9.42 -11.48 -2.74
N ALA A 122 -10.60 -12.10 -2.66
CA ALA A 122 -11.49 -11.85 -1.54
C ALA A 122 -10.90 -12.45 -0.24
N LEU A 123 -11.06 -11.78 0.90
CA LEU A 123 -10.91 -12.44 2.19
C LEU A 123 -11.84 -13.66 2.29
N PRO A 124 -11.47 -14.77 2.96
CA PRO A 124 -12.32 -15.94 3.13
C PRO A 124 -13.69 -15.61 3.74
N ALA A 125 -14.73 -16.34 3.33
CA ALA A 125 -16.09 -16.14 3.84
C ALA A 125 -16.24 -16.47 5.34
N ARG A 126 -15.30 -17.26 5.91
CA ARG A 126 -15.18 -17.53 7.34
C ARG A 126 -13.72 -17.28 7.75
N LEU A 127 -13.51 -16.29 8.61
CA LEU A 127 -12.20 -16.03 9.20
C LEU A 127 -11.91 -17.00 10.36
N PRO A 128 -10.63 -17.27 10.69
CA PRO A 128 -10.27 -18.06 11.87
C PRO A 128 -10.89 -17.52 13.17
N GLU A 129 -11.49 -18.41 13.97
CA GLU A 129 -12.16 -18.07 15.24
C GLU A 129 -11.21 -17.59 16.36
N LYS A 130 -9.90 -17.79 16.21
CA LYS A 130 -8.89 -17.46 17.23
C LYS A 130 -8.01 -16.30 16.77
N ARG A 131 -7.55 -15.51 17.74
CA ARG A 131 -6.47 -14.51 17.58
C ARG A 131 -5.37 -15.06 16.66
N GLY A 132 -5.06 -14.35 15.59
CA GLY A 132 -4.00 -14.76 14.67
C GLY A 132 -3.92 -13.90 13.42
N ALA A 133 -2.96 -14.27 12.57
CA ALA A 133 -2.84 -13.76 11.21
C ALA A 133 -3.43 -14.78 10.22
N LEU A 134 -4.18 -14.29 9.24
CA LEU A 134 -4.50 -15.07 8.04
C LEU A 134 -3.24 -15.10 7.15
N THR A 135 -2.99 -16.22 6.48
CA THR A 135 -1.78 -16.40 5.64
C THR A 135 -2.19 -16.84 4.25
N GLY A 136 -1.53 -16.27 3.23
CA GLY A 136 -1.73 -16.69 1.84
C GLY A 136 -0.48 -16.48 0.97
N ARG A 137 -0.55 -16.98 -0.26
CA ARG A 137 0.47 -16.86 -1.31
C ARG A 137 -0.20 -16.76 -2.68
N PRO A 138 0.44 -16.10 -3.65
CA PRO A 138 0.03 -16.18 -5.04
C PRO A 138 0.47 -17.52 -5.63
N LEU A 139 -0.23 -17.98 -6.66
CA LEU A 139 0.26 -18.95 -7.61
C LEU A 139 0.50 -18.24 -8.95
N TRP A 140 1.68 -18.44 -9.51
CA TRP A 140 2.11 -17.92 -10.80
C TRP A 140 2.25 -19.06 -11.80
N TYR A 141 1.85 -18.80 -13.04
CA TYR A 141 2.18 -19.63 -14.19
C TYR A 141 3.44 -19.06 -14.84
N VAL A 142 4.42 -19.92 -15.06
CA VAL A 142 5.69 -19.62 -15.74
C VAL A 142 5.82 -20.68 -16.83
N PRO A 143 5.60 -20.34 -18.12
CA PRO A 143 5.70 -21.29 -19.20
C PRO A 143 7.05 -22.01 -19.19
N ASP A 144 7.01 -23.34 -19.30
CA ASP A 144 8.20 -24.12 -19.63
C ASP A 144 8.48 -23.97 -21.13
N PRO A 145 9.64 -23.41 -21.53
CA PRO A 145 10.01 -23.26 -22.93
C PRO A 145 10.19 -24.61 -23.62
N GLU A 146 10.51 -25.68 -22.89
CA GLU A 146 10.81 -26.99 -23.45
C GLU A 146 9.54 -27.83 -23.68
N ALA A 147 8.49 -27.68 -22.88
CA ALA A 147 7.20 -28.38 -23.01
C ALA A 147 6.59 -28.29 -24.43
N ASN A 148 6.79 -27.17 -25.14
CA ASN A 148 6.34 -27.00 -26.53
C ASN A 148 7.11 -27.86 -27.56
N ARG A 149 8.10 -28.66 -27.15
CA ARG A 149 8.67 -29.74 -27.98
C ARG A 149 7.85 -31.04 -27.93
N ALA A 150 7.05 -31.26 -26.88
CA ALA A 150 6.31 -32.51 -26.66
C ALA A 150 4.97 -32.57 -27.41
N GLY A 151 4.89 -31.92 -28.58
CA GLY A 151 3.74 -32.01 -29.47
C GLY A 151 3.77 -33.27 -30.31
N ASP A 152 3.54 -34.44 -29.70
CA ASP A 152 2.95 -35.63 -30.34
C ASP A 152 2.75 -36.84 -29.38
N GLU A 153 3.42 -36.88 -28.23
CA GLU A 153 3.23 -37.97 -27.26
C GLU A 153 2.15 -37.63 -26.23
N LYS A 154 1.14 -38.51 -26.10
CA LYS A 154 0.10 -38.37 -25.06
C LYS A 154 0.76 -38.44 -23.68
N PRO A 155 0.44 -37.54 -22.75
CA PRO A 155 0.99 -37.60 -21.40
C PRO A 155 0.59 -38.91 -20.71
N ASP A 156 1.58 -39.64 -20.19
CA ASP A 156 1.38 -40.84 -19.40
C ASP A 156 0.71 -40.45 -18.07
N PRO A 157 -0.50 -40.96 -17.76
CA PRO A 157 -1.20 -40.62 -16.52
C PRO A 157 -0.53 -41.20 -15.26
N THR A 158 0.57 -41.95 -15.38
CA THR A 158 1.32 -42.55 -14.27
C THR A 158 2.63 -41.85 -13.92
N SER A 159 3.10 -40.90 -14.74
CA SER A 159 4.26 -40.08 -14.40
C SER A 159 3.88 -38.98 -13.39
N ASP A 160 4.46 -39.03 -12.19
CA ASP A 160 4.50 -37.91 -11.23
C ASP A 160 5.39 -36.77 -11.77
N HIS A 161 5.02 -36.19 -12.92
CA HIS A 161 5.66 -34.99 -13.44
C HIS A 161 5.36 -33.85 -12.46
N LEU A 162 6.39 -33.46 -11.70
CA LEU A 162 6.40 -32.22 -10.94
C LEU A 162 6.06 -31.07 -11.88
N ASP A 163 4.92 -30.42 -11.64
CA ASP A 163 4.44 -29.33 -12.47
C ASP A 163 5.25 -28.04 -12.19
N PHE A 164 6.42 -27.96 -12.83
CA PHE A 164 7.32 -26.81 -12.73
C PHE A 164 6.71 -25.53 -13.32
N GLN A 165 5.61 -25.62 -14.08
CA GLN A 165 4.98 -24.46 -14.70
C GLN A 165 4.20 -23.62 -13.67
N TYR A 166 3.84 -24.17 -12.51
CA TYR A 166 3.13 -23.44 -11.45
C TYR A 166 4.00 -23.22 -10.21
N SER A 167 4.40 -21.97 -10.00
CA SER A 167 5.26 -21.56 -8.89
C SER A 167 4.52 -20.69 -7.88
N HIS A 168 4.60 -21.06 -6.60
CA HIS A 168 4.15 -20.18 -5.52
C HIS A 168 5.07 -18.96 -5.38
N GLY A 169 4.49 -17.79 -5.15
CA GLY A 169 5.25 -16.59 -4.80
C GLY A 169 5.36 -16.31 -3.29
N ILE A 170 5.84 -15.11 -2.94
CA ILE A 170 6.01 -14.63 -1.56
C ILE A 170 4.75 -14.83 -0.70
N ARG A 171 4.98 -15.29 0.54
CA ARG A 171 3.94 -15.44 1.56
C ARG A 171 3.58 -14.08 2.15
N LYS A 172 2.28 -13.80 2.28
CA LYS A 172 1.78 -12.61 2.99
C LYS A 172 1.02 -13.03 4.25
N HIS A 173 1.14 -12.21 5.29
CA HIS A 173 0.52 -12.42 6.60
C HIS A 173 -0.35 -11.21 6.95
N PHE A 174 -1.64 -11.45 7.21
CA PHE A 174 -2.66 -10.42 7.37
C PHE A 174 -3.16 -10.45 8.82
N GLN A 175 -2.83 -9.42 9.58
CA GLN A 175 -3.19 -9.35 10.99
C GLN A 175 -4.69 -9.10 11.16
N LEU A 176 -5.42 -10.06 11.74
CA LEU A 176 -6.88 -9.97 11.88
C LEU A 176 -7.32 -9.12 13.08
N CYS A 177 -6.48 -9.02 14.12
CA CYS A 177 -6.81 -8.37 15.40
C CYS A 177 -5.63 -7.55 15.94
N PHE A 178 -5.92 -6.42 16.57
CA PHE A 178 -4.97 -5.53 17.23
C PHE A 178 -5.39 -5.27 18.68
N SER A 179 -4.43 -4.92 19.54
CA SER A 179 -4.65 -4.66 20.97
C SER A 179 -5.27 -3.29 21.30
N LYS A 180 -5.32 -2.37 20.33
CA LYS A 180 -5.90 -1.02 20.44
C LYS A 180 -6.61 -0.65 19.13
N PRO A 181 -7.70 0.15 19.17
CA PRO A 181 -8.26 0.77 17.98
C PRO A 181 -7.42 1.98 17.53
N VAL A 182 -7.63 2.45 16.30
CA VAL A 182 -7.01 3.68 15.79
C VAL A 182 -7.62 4.90 16.47
N GLY A 183 -6.78 5.76 17.05
CA GLY A 183 -7.22 7.03 17.62
C GLY A 183 -7.29 8.11 16.54
N CYS A 184 -8.49 8.60 16.26
CA CYS A 184 -8.73 9.65 15.28
C CYS A 184 -8.97 11.00 15.95
N ARG A 185 -8.26 12.05 15.54
CA ARG A 185 -8.41 13.40 16.07
C ARG A 185 -9.29 14.25 15.16
N ILE A 186 -10.10 15.12 15.75
CA ILE A 186 -10.83 16.18 15.02
C ILE A 186 -10.19 17.52 15.38
N HIS A 187 -9.75 18.29 14.40
CA HIS A 187 -9.15 19.61 14.64
C HIS A 187 -10.20 20.73 14.56
N ALA A 188 -10.28 21.55 15.61
CA ALA A 188 -11.20 22.69 15.66
C ALA A 188 -10.72 23.92 14.87
N ALA A 189 -9.44 23.97 14.49
CA ALA A 189 -8.74 25.18 14.05
C ALA A 189 -8.07 25.08 12.67
N GLN A 190 -8.43 24.09 11.83
CA GLN A 190 -8.19 24.26 10.40
C GLN A 190 -9.20 25.29 9.88
N PRO A 191 -8.76 26.43 9.31
CA PRO A 191 -9.67 27.24 8.53
C PRO A 191 -10.24 26.35 7.41
N PRO A 192 -11.51 26.55 6.98
CA PRO A 192 -11.99 25.90 5.78
C PRO A 192 -11.01 26.22 4.65
N LEU A 193 -10.39 25.19 4.07
CA LEU A 193 -9.59 25.35 2.84
C LEU A 193 -10.51 26.02 1.82
N HIS A 194 -10.21 27.26 1.47
CA HIS A 194 -11.10 28.05 0.63
C HIS A 194 -11.24 27.36 -0.73
N ASP A 195 -12.48 27.02 -1.07
CA ASP A 195 -12.91 26.58 -2.41
C ASP A 195 -12.33 25.24 -2.92
N ASP A 196 -11.98 24.32 -2.01
CA ASP A 196 -11.25 23.10 -2.41
C ASP A 196 -12.14 21.88 -2.77
N GLY A 197 -11.76 21.14 -3.80
CA GLY A 197 -12.59 20.07 -4.39
C GLY A 197 -12.87 18.88 -3.47
N LEU A 198 -11.88 18.49 -2.66
CA LEU A 198 -12.06 17.47 -1.62
C LEU A 198 -12.92 17.97 -0.45
N GLN A 199 -13.09 19.28 -0.25
CA GLN A 199 -13.83 19.83 0.90
C GLN A 199 -15.32 19.49 0.85
N ALA A 200 -15.95 19.54 -0.33
CA ALA A 200 -17.32 19.07 -0.51
C ALA A 200 -17.47 17.59 -0.11
N SER A 201 -16.44 16.79 -0.41
CA SER A 201 -16.33 15.37 -0.08
C SER A 201 -16.02 15.12 1.42
N GLN A 202 -15.57 16.14 2.17
CA GLN A 202 -15.27 16.05 3.60
C GLN A 202 -16.53 16.20 4.50
N LYS A 203 -17.70 16.55 3.94
CA LYS A 203 -18.95 16.71 4.69
C LYS A 203 -19.31 15.42 5.44
N GLY A 204 -19.21 15.44 6.78
CA GLY A 204 -19.50 14.26 7.62
C GLY A 204 -18.42 13.17 7.59
N LEU A 205 -17.26 13.41 6.96
CA LEU A 205 -16.18 12.42 6.77
C LEU A 205 -15.77 11.72 8.07
N ALA A 206 -15.61 12.47 9.16
CA ALA A 206 -15.28 11.92 10.47
C ALA A 206 -16.29 10.85 10.93
N ILE A 207 -17.60 11.13 10.80
CA ILE A 207 -18.69 10.25 11.22
C ILE A 207 -18.78 9.02 10.33
N LEU A 208 -18.63 9.21 9.01
CA LEU A 208 -18.72 8.12 8.03
C LEU A 208 -17.49 7.20 8.02
N THR A 209 -16.32 7.71 8.41
CA THR A 209 -15.05 6.95 8.42
C THR A 209 -14.82 6.21 9.73
N MET A 210 -15.34 6.74 10.86
CA MET A 210 -15.29 6.05 12.15
C MET A 210 -16.01 4.69 12.06
N LYS A 211 -15.28 3.63 12.40
CA LYS A 211 -15.78 2.25 12.39
C LYS A 211 -15.64 1.65 13.77
N VAL A 212 -16.69 1.01 14.23
CA VAL A 212 -16.86 0.56 15.61
C VAL A 212 -15.62 -0.17 16.14
N ALA A 213 -15.12 0.33 17.26
CA ALA A 213 -14.19 -0.35 18.11
C ALA A 213 -14.90 -1.07 19.27
N TYR A 214 -14.19 -2.05 19.84
CA TYR A 214 -14.68 -2.99 20.84
C TYR A 214 -14.83 -2.53 22.34
N ALA A 215 -15.95 -1.98 22.89
CA ALA A 215 -16.23 -1.89 24.37
C ALA A 215 -17.75 -1.69 24.72
N GLN A 216 -18.20 -1.09 25.84
CA GLN A 216 -19.59 -1.25 26.36
C GLN A 216 -20.39 0.07 26.58
N HIS A 217 -20.04 1.16 25.90
CA HIS A 217 -20.52 2.51 26.24
C HIS A 217 -21.36 3.16 25.12
N PHE A 218 -22.40 3.90 25.52
CA PHE A 218 -23.38 4.53 24.62
C PHE A 218 -23.60 6.00 24.98
N LEU A 219 -23.76 6.86 23.98
CA LEU A 219 -24.27 8.22 24.16
C LEU A 219 -25.79 8.22 24.33
N SER A 220 -26.28 8.80 25.41
CA SER A 220 -27.71 9.14 25.55
C SER A 220 -28.07 10.28 24.58
N PRO A 221 -29.04 10.09 23.67
CA PRO A 221 -29.52 11.18 22.82
C PRO A 221 -30.30 12.20 23.65
N VAL A 222 -30.30 13.45 23.19
CA VAL A 222 -30.90 14.61 23.88
C VAL A 222 -32.07 15.14 23.06
N ALA A 223 -33.20 15.43 23.70
CA ALA A 223 -34.36 16.03 23.04
C ALA A 223 -34.04 17.46 22.55
N THR A 224 -34.61 17.88 21.42
CA THR A 224 -34.46 19.27 20.93
C THR A 224 -34.94 20.33 21.93
N SER A 225 -35.86 19.99 22.82
CA SER A 225 -36.44 20.88 23.84
C SER A 225 -35.51 21.17 25.03
N THR A 226 -34.43 20.42 25.22
CA THR A 226 -33.48 20.60 26.34
C THR A 226 -32.13 21.20 25.91
N LEU A 227 -32.07 21.79 24.71
CA LEU A 227 -30.90 22.54 24.23
C LEU A 227 -30.78 23.90 24.91
N GLN A 228 -29.97 23.97 25.97
CA GLN A 228 -29.31 25.21 26.38
C GLN A 228 -28.06 25.46 25.51
N ASP A 229 -27.68 26.73 25.33
CA ASP A 229 -26.58 27.15 24.45
C ASP A 229 -25.27 26.40 24.75
N THR A 230 -24.70 25.81 23.71
CA THR A 230 -23.60 24.85 23.84
C THR A 230 -22.21 25.50 23.91
N VAL A 231 -21.44 25.03 24.90
CA VAL A 231 -19.97 25.15 24.99
C VAL A 231 -19.29 24.84 23.64
N CYS A 232 -18.26 25.61 23.27
CA CYS A 232 -17.58 25.59 21.96
C CYS A 232 -17.08 24.22 21.44
N ASP A 233 -16.90 23.24 22.33
CA ASP A 233 -16.25 21.95 22.06
C ASP A 233 -17.22 20.79 21.75
N MET A 234 -18.49 21.08 21.41
CA MET A 234 -19.51 20.07 21.14
C MET A 234 -19.96 20.03 19.68
N ILE A 235 -19.97 18.83 19.08
CA ILE A 235 -20.52 18.57 17.74
C ILE A 235 -21.91 17.98 17.90
N SER A 236 -22.94 18.73 17.50
CA SER A 236 -24.34 18.29 17.60
C SER A 236 -24.85 17.70 16.28
N LEU A 237 -25.28 16.44 16.30
CA LEU A 237 -25.87 15.73 15.17
C LEU A 237 -27.41 15.76 15.31
N LYS A 238 -28.08 16.59 14.52
CA LYS A 238 -29.54 16.76 14.57
C LYS A 238 -30.24 15.76 13.64
N LEU A 239 -30.91 14.76 14.21
CA LEU A 239 -31.69 13.77 13.46
C LEU A 239 -33.14 14.23 13.28
N PRO A 240 -33.76 14.00 12.10
CA PRO A 240 -35.17 14.30 11.86
C PRO A 240 -36.10 13.26 12.50
N ALA A 241 -37.39 13.57 12.62
CA ALA A 241 -38.40 12.67 13.20
C ALA A 241 -38.58 11.34 12.46
N PHE A 242 -38.25 11.29 11.17
CA PHE A 242 -38.29 10.07 10.36
C PHE A 242 -37.02 9.21 10.45
N ALA A 243 -36.02 9.59 11.28
CA ALA A 243 -34.84 8.75 11.53
C ALA A 243 -35.21 7.51 12.37
N SER A 244 -34.75 6.34 11.95
CA SER A 244 -35.11 5.09 12.61
C SER A 244 -34.49 4.97 14.01
N PRO A 245 -35.19 4.35 14.99
CA PRO A 245 -34.61 4.07 16.30
C PRO A 245 -33.35 3.20 16.22
N ALA A 246 -33.22 2.37 15.18
CA ALA A 246 -32.00 1.60 14.92
C ALA A 246 -30.83 2.49 14.50
N LEU A 247 -31.06 3.53 13.68
CA LEU A 247 -30.04 4.51 13.31
C LEU A 247 -29.58 5.33 14.53
N VAL A 248 -30.52 5.81 15.36
CA VAL A 248 -30.20 6.54 16.60
C VAL A 248 -29.30 5.70 17.50
N ARG A 249 -29.70 4.46 17.81
CA ARG A 249 -28.91 3.53 18.64
C ARG A 249 -27.54 3.21 18.03
N TRP A 250 -27.46 3.07 16.70
CA TRP A 250 -26.20 2.77 16.03
C TRP A 250 -25.20 3.93 16.14
N LEU A 251 -25.67 5.15 15.90
CA LEU A 251 -24.87 6.37 16.05
C LEU A 251 -24.46 6.61 17.50
N SER A 252 -25.34 6.33 18.49
CA SER A 252 -25.05 6.48 19.93
C SER A 252 -23.85 5.66 20.39
N ALA A 253 -23.63 4.48 19.82
CA ALA A 253 -22.44 3.66 20.09
C ALA A 253 -21.23 4.05 19.23
N LEU A 254 -21.45 4.38 17.95
CA LEU A 254 -20.38 4.71 17.01
C LEU A 254 -19.66 6.03 17.37
N LEU A 255 -20.39 7.01 17.92
CA LEU A 255 -19.87 8.32 18.32
C LEU A 255 -19.50 8.41 19.81
N SER A 256 -19.55 7.29 20.54
CA SER A 256 -19.13 7.22 21.94
C SER A 256 -17.65 7.61 22.10
N PRO A 257 -17.26 8.35 23.18
CA PRO A 257 -15.86 8.69 23.45
C PRO A 257 -14.97 7.47 23.68
N THR A 258 -15.57 6.34 24.04
CA THR A 258 -14.93 5.04 24.19
C THR A 258 -15.57 4.03 23.23
N PRO A 259 -14.83 2.99 22.81
CA PRO A 259 -15.35 1.91 21.95
C PRO A 259 -16.75 1.37 22.34
N GLY A 260 -17.60 1.05 21.35
CA GLY A 260 -19.05 0.88 21.54
C GLY A 260 -19.61 -0.55 21.74
N TRP A 261 -19.00 -1.62 21.20
CA TRP A 261 -19.61 -2.99 21.21
C TRP A 261 -18.67 -4.22 21.45
N CYS A 262 -18.13 -4.46 22.66
CA CYS A 262 -17.07 -5.43 22.98
C CYS A 262 -17.32 -6.85 22.43
N GLY A 263 -16.27 -7.50 21.90
CA GLY A 263 -16.24 -8.96 21.87
C GLY A 263 -15.92 -9.49 23.27
N ASP A 264 -16.63 -10.52 23.73
CA ASP A 264 -16.49 -11.06 25.08
C ASP A 264 -15.09 -11.66 25.32
N GLY A 265 -14.31 -11.04 26.22
CA GLY A 265 -13.01 -11.57 26.65
C GLY A 265 -12.18 -10.59 27.48
N ASN A 266 -11.29 -11.14 28.32
CA ASN A 266 -10.44 -10.39 29.26
C ASN A 266 -9.46 -9.37 28.62
N ARG A 267 -9.37 -9.30 27.29
CA ARG A 267 -8.68 -8.22 26.56
C ARG A 267 -9.44 -7.95 25.26
N PRO A 268 -9.90 -6.71 24.99
CA PRO A 268 -10.59 -6.39 23.75
C PRO A 268 -9.64 -6.52 22.56
N ASP A 269 -10.08 -7.26 21.53
CA ASP A 269 -9.42 -7.34 20.23
C ASP A 269 -10.16 -6.46 19.23
N PHE A 270 -9.38 -5.69 18.47
CA PHE A 270 -9.91 -4.70 17.53
C PHE A 270 -9.56 -5.09 16.09
N PRO A 271 -10.51 -5.11 15.14
CA PRO A 271 -10.19 -5.32 13.73
C PRO A 271 -9.29 -4.18 13.19
N PRO A 272 -8.61 -4.37 12.04
CA PRO A 272 -7.67 -3.40 11.47
C PRO A 272 -8.23 -1.97 11.34
N TRP A 273 -9.51 -1.87 10.98
CA TRP A 273 -10.23 -0.60 10.78
C TRP A 273 -10.97 -0.05 12.01
N ALA A 274 -10.97 -0.74 13.15
CA ALA A 274 -11.63 -0.21 14.34
C ALA A 274 -10.96 1.11 14.74
N ALA A 275 -11.76 2.18 14.80
CA ALA A 275 -11.33 3.55 14.96
C ALA A 275 -12.32 4.33 15.84
N PHE A 276 -11.84 5.27 16.63
CA PHE A 276 -12.68 6.07 17.52
C PHE A 276 -12.18 7.51 17.60
N CYS A 277 -13.06 8.44 17.98
CA CYS A 277 -12.69 9.84 18.15
C CYS A 277 -11.89 10.05 19.44
N SER A 278 -10.57 10.19 19.34
CA SER A 278 -9.68 10.58 20.44
C SER A 278 -9.46 12.09 20.42
N GLY A 279 -10.11 12.83 21.33
CA GLY A 279 -9.94 14.28 21.43
C GLY A 279 -10.85 14.93 22.49
N PRO A 280 -10.71 16.24 22.69
CA PRO A 280 -11.56 17.01 23.60
C PRO A 280 -12.99 17.21 23.05
N LEU A 281 -13.13 17.22 21.72
CA LEU A 281 -14.42 17.41 21.04
C LEU A 281 -15.35 16.23 21.30
N ARG A 282 -16.56 16.52 21.78
CA ARG A 282 -17.58 15.51 22.10
C ARG A 282 -18.75 15.56 21.12
N PHE A 283 -19.29 14.41 20.77
CA PHE A 283 -20.52 14.31 20.00
C PHE A 283 -21.76 14.33 20.91
N ARG A 284 -22.84 14.97 20.44
CA ARG A 284 -24.18 14.91 21.01
C ARG A 284 -25.16 14.57 19.90
N ILE A 285 -25.97 13.54 20.10
CA ILE A 285 -27.09 13.22 19.19
C ILE A 285 -28.32 13.97 19.69
N VAL A 286 -28.98 14.70 18.79
CA VAL A 286 -30.18 15.48 19.08
C VAL A 286 -31.34 14.87 18.31
N VAL A 287 -32.40 14.49 19.04
CA VAL A 287 -33.62 13.88 18.49
C VAL A 287 -34.85 14.75 18.80
N PRO A 288 -35.94 14.65 18.03
CA PRO A 288 -37.20 15.33 18.33
C PRO A 288 -37.80 14.88 19.68
N PRO A 289 -38.73 15.65 20.28
CA PRO A 289 -39.18 15.46 21.66
C PRO A 289 -40.23 14.35 21.85
N GLU A 290 -40.52 13.57 20.81
CA GLU A 290 -41.39 12.39 20.94
C GLU A 290 -40.71 11.28 21.75
N PRO A 291 -41.47 10.43 22.47
CA PRO A 291 -40.91 9.40 23.33
C PRO A 291 -40.21 8.32 22.50
N PHE A 292 -38.88 8.45 22.32
CA PHE A 292 -38.04 7.37 21.82
C PHE A 292 -37.92 6.27 22.90
N PRO A 293 -38.47 5.06 22.69
CA PRO A 293 -38.22 3.94 23.58
C PRO A 293 -36.78 3.45 23.35
N LEU A 294 -35.88 3.91 24.20
CA LEU A 294 -34.58 3.30 24.39
C LEU A 294 -34.75 2.17 25.40
N ASP A 295 -34.83 0.94 24.91
CA ASP A 295 -34.67 -0.25 25.75
C ASP A 295 -33.36 -0.11 26.54
N GLN A 296 -33.41 -0.38 27.84
CA GLN A 296 -32.25 -0.25 28.74
C GLN A 296 -31.17 -1.32 28.49
N GLN A 297 -31.44 -2.28 27.62
CA GLN A 297 -30.52 -3.37 27.30
C GLN A 297 -29.53 -2.94 26.20
N PRO A 298 -28.21 -3.16 26.36
CA PRO A 298 -27.22 -2.78 25.35
C PRO A 298 -27.52 -3.51 24.03
N PRO A 299 -27.79 -2.78 22.93
CA PRO A 299 -28.18 -3.41 21.67
C PRO A 299 -27.01 -4.22 21.09
N SER A 300 -27.30 -5.43 20.62
CA SER A 300 -26.36 -6.24 19.86
C SER A 300 -25.84 -5.48 18.63
N PRO A 301 -24.54 -5.57 18.29
CA PRO A 301 -24.00 -4.91 17.11
C PRO A 301 -24.75 -5.35 15.84
N PRO A 302 -25.01 -4.43 14.88
CA PRO A 302 -25.72 -4.78 13.66
C PRO A 302 -24.89 -5.74 12.79
N THR A 303 -25.57 -6.69 12.15
CA THR A 303 -24.98 -7.48 11.05
C THR A 303 -24.54 -6.55 9.92
N SER A 304 -23.61 -7.00 9.06
CA SER A 304 -23.15 -6.21 7.91
C SER A 304 -24.31 -5.72 7.03
N CYS A 305 -25.32 -6.55 6.76
CA CYS A 305 -26.51 -6.15 6.00
C CYS A 305 -27.33 -5.05 6.69
N GLN A 306 -27.49 -5.11 8.03
CA GLN A 306 -28.15 -4.07 8.81
C GLN A 306 -27.31 -2.78 8.80
N ALA A 307 -26.00 -2.85 9.03
CA ALA A 307 -25.10 -1.71 9.01
C ALA A 307 -25.12 -0.98 7.65
N THR A 308 -25.15 -1.71 6.53
CA THR A 308 -25.31 -1.13 5.18
C THR A 308 -26.65 -0.40 5.01
N LYS A 309 -27.75 -0.93 5.56
CA LYS A 309 -29.06 -0.23 5.53
C LYS A 309 -29.01 1.06 6.35
N LEU A 310 -28.43 1.04 7.55
CA LEU A 310 -28.29 2.21 8.42
C LEU A 310 -27.35 3.27 7.81
N LEU A 311 -26.28 2.85 7.13
CA LEU A 311 -25.39 3.76 6.41
C LEU A 311 -26.12 4.44 5.23
N ILE A 312 -26.93 3.70 4.47
CA ILE A 312 -27.75 4.29 3.39
C ILE A 312 -28.78 5.27 3.96
N GLU A 313 -29.42 4.95 5.10
CA GLU A 313 -30.35 5.84 5.80
C GLU A 313 -29.65 7.15 6.23
N LEU A 314 -28.49 7.05 6.90
CA LEU A 314 -27.66 8.18 7.28
C LEU A 314 -27.26 9.06 6.08
N CYS A 315 -26.78 8.42 5.01
CA CYS A 315 -26.38 9.12 3.79
C CYS A 315 -27.55 9.81 3.08
N THR A 316 -28.77 9.27 3.20
CA THR A 316 -29.99 9.89 2.66
C THR A 316 -30.39 11.11 3.49
N ILE A 317 -30.36 11.02 4.82
CA ILE A 317 -30.73 12.12 5.74
C ILE A 317 -29.86 13.37 5.53
N TYR A 318 -28.57 13.22 5.26
CA TYR A 318 -27.62 14.34 5.15
C TYR A 318 -27.16 14.65 3.72
N GLY A 319 -27.71 13.98 2.70
CA GLY A 319 -27.32 14.17 1.30
C GLY A 319 -25.84 13.82 1.04
N PHE A 320 -25.35 12.71 1.61
CA PHE A 320 -23.98 12.21 1.39
C PHE A 320 -23.83 11.33 0.14
N LEU A 321 -24.96 10.99 -0.50
CA LEU A 321 -24.99 10.39 -1.83
C LEU A 321 -24.98 11.46 -2.93
N ASP A 322 -25.48 12.66 -2.61
CA ASP A 322 -25.49 13.78 -3.54
C ASP A 322 -24.06 14.31 -3.74
N GLY A 323 -23.67 14.48 -4.99
CA GLY A 323 -22.37 15.00 -5.36
C GLY A 323 -22.36 15.50 -6.81
N PRO A 324 -21.35 16.28 -7.20
CA PRO A 324 -21.16 16.67 -8.60
C PRO A 324 -20.98 15.40 -9.47
N PRO A 325 -21.51 15.37 -10.71
CA PRO A 325 -21.56 14.16 -11.53
C PRO A 325 -20.19 13.54 -11.88
N CYS A 326 -19.09 14.26 -11.64
CA CYS A 326 -17.71 13.81 -11.89
C CYS A 326 -16.79 13.97 -10.67
N GLY A 327 -17.33 14.12 -9.45
CA GLY A 327 -16.53 14.27 -8.23
C GLY A 327 -16.80 13.19 -7.19
N LEU A 328 -15.99 13.18 -6.12
CA LEU A 328 -16.10 12.19 -5.06
C LEU A 328 -17.29 12.50 -4.14
N THR A 329 -18.23 11.56 -3.97
CA THR A 329 -19.29 11.73 -2.96
C THR A 329 -18.72 11.59 -1.55
N PRO A 330 -19.29 12.25 -0.51
CA PRO A 330 -18.81 12.09 0.87
C PRO A 330 -18.81 10.63 1.36
N ALA A 331 -19.77 9.83 0.91
CA ALA A 331 -19.78 8.39 1.18
C ALA A 331 -18.57 7.64 0.56
N THR A 332 -18.15 8.04 -0.64
CA THR A 332 -16.98 7.46 -1.32
C THR A 332 -15.67 7.96 -0.71
N ALA A 333 -15.59 9.23 -0.32
CA ALA A 333 -14.48 9.79 0.45
C ALA A 333 -14.24 9.02 1.75
N ALA A 334 -15.30 8.83 2.53
CA ALA A 334 -15.24 8.06 3.77
C ALA A 334 -14.90 6.58 3.56
N PHE A 335 -15.31 6.00 2.43
CA PHE A 335 -14.92 4.64 2.06
C PHE A 335 -13.40 4.53 1.82
N LEU A 336 -12.83 5.40 0.96
CA LEU A 336 -11.39 5.43 0.69
C LEU A 336 -10.57 5.76 1.95
N ALA A 337 -11.01 6.75 2.72
CA ALA A 337 -10.42 7.10 4.01
C ALA A 337 -10.45 5.90 4.97
N ALA A 338 -11.56 5.17 5.04
CA ALA A 338 -11.64 3.96 5.87
C ALA A 338 -10.66 2.89 5.39
N LEU A 339 -10.47 2.68 4.08
CA LEU A 339 -9.50 1.72 3.56
C LEU A 339 -8.03 2.09 3.87
N ALA A 340 -7.74 3.38 4.10
CA ALA A 340 -6.42 3.84 4.48
C ALA A 340 -6.10 3.68 5.99
N LEU A 341 -7.10 3.42 6.85
CA LEU A 341 -6.91 3.30 8.30
C LEU A 341 -5.83 2.28 8.71
N PRO A 342 -5.78 1.02 8.18
CA PRO A 342 -4.77 0.06 8.61
C PRO A 342 -3.34 0.47 8.22
N PHE A 343 -3.20 1.19 7.10
CA PHE A 343 -1.91 1.76 6.69
C PHE A 343 -1.47 2.84 7.70
N THR A 344 -2.33 3.83 8.00
CA THR A 344 -1.99 4.88 8.99
C THR A 344 -1.64 4.32 10.37
N ARG A 345 -2.29 3.21 10.78
CA ARG A 345 -2.01 2.46 12.01
C ARG A 345 -0.60 1.86 12.03
N ASP A 346 -0.23 1.10 11.00
CA ASP A 346 1.09 0.46 10.88
C ASP A 346 2.21 1.51 10.81
N ASP A 347 1.90 2.59 10.11
CA ASP A 347 2.71 3.79 10.00
C ASP A 347 2.71 4.67 11.28
N GLY A 348 1.99 4.28 12.34
CA GLY A 348 1.99 4.98 13.64
C GLY A 348 1.40 6.40 13.61
N GLN A 349 0.70 6.77 12.54
CA GLN A 349 -0.04 8.03 12.46
C GLN A 349 -1.41 7.91 13.13
N ASN A 350 -1.82 8.99 13.80
CA ASN A 350 -3.21 9.17 14.24
C ASN A 350 -3.94 9.98 13.16
N PRO A 351 -4.98 9.43 12.49
CA PRO A 351 -5.74 10.17 11.51
C PRO A 351 -6.31 11.48 12.05
N ARG A 352 -6.34 12.51 11.23
CA ARG A 352 -6.90 13.83 11.52
C ARG A 352 -8.05 14.10 10.57
N PHE A 353 -9.18 14.51 11.13
CA PHE A 353 -10.35 14.95 10.38
C PHE A 353 -10.61 16.44 10.60
N PRO A 354 -11.14 17.16 9.59
CA PRO A 354 -11.65 18.51 9.79
C PRO A 354 -12.87 18.49 10.73
N LYS A 355 -13.11 19.58 11.47
CA LYS A 355 -14.34 19.74 12.27
C LYS A 355 -15.55 19.61 11.34
N PRO A 356 -16.51 18.70 11.59
CA PRO A 356 -17.75 18.67 10.84
C PRO A 356 -18.45 20.02 10.94
N GLY A 357 -18.78 20.61 9.79
CA GLY A 357 -19.63 21.80 9.72
C GLY A 357 -21.03 21.51 10.27
N SER A 358 -21.88 22.54 10.38
CA SER A 358 -23.25 22.38 10.87
C SER A 358 -24.05 21.39 10.01
N MET A 359 -24.23 20.17 10.53
CA MET A 359 -24.93 19.08 9.83
C MET A 359 -26.43 19.23 10.01
N THR A 360 -27.06 19.88 9.03
CA THR A 360 -28.52 19.95 8.91
C THR A 360 -29.03 18.81 8.02
N PRO A 361 -30.14 18.14 8.38
CA PRO A 361 -30.83 17.22 7.48
C PRO A 361 -31.29 17.91 6.20
N THR A 362 -31.21 17.21 5.07
CA THR A 362 -31.71 17.73 3.79
C THR A 362 -33.24 17.90 3.87
N ARG A 363 -33.77 19.09 3.53
CA ARG A 363 -35.21 19.41 3.66
C ARG A 363 -36.11 18.79 2.59
N THR A 364 -35.58 17.95 1.71
CA THR A 364 -36.32 17.37 0.59
C THR A 364 -37.22 16.23 1.05
N SER A 365 -38.52 16.39 0.79
CA SER A 365 -39.51 15.31 0.74
C SER A 365 -39.11 14.22 -0.29
N LEU A 366 -39.80 13.07 -0.24
CA LEU A 366 -39.54 11.85 -1.03
C LEU A 366 -38.92 12.08 -2.42
N PRO A 367 -37.89 11.28 -2.82
CA PRO A 367 -37.19 11.47 -4.08
C PRO A 367 -38.12 11.28 -5.28
N SER A 368 -38.30 12.35 -6.06
CA SER A 368 -39.11 12.38 -7.29
C SER A 368 -38.39 11.84 -8.54
N LYS A 369 -37.22 11.20 -8.36
CA LYS A 369 -36.49 10.45 -9.40
C LYS A 369 -36.22 9.03 -8.90
N PRO A 370 -36.29 8.00 -9.78
CA PRO A 370 -35.87 6.65 -9.42
C PRO A 370 -34.40 6.66 -8.99
N ALA A 371 -34.14 6.19 -7.77
CA ALA A 371 -32.88 6.42 -7.09
C ALA A 371 -31.75 5.51 -7.60
N THR A 372 -30.93 6.01 -8.51
CA THR A 372 -29.70 5.33 -8.97
C THR A 372 -28.65 5.21 -7.86
N GLU A 373 -28.67 6.08 -6.86
CA GLU A 373 -27.57 6.28 -5.89
C GLU A 373 -27.42 5.28 -4.73
N PRO A 374 -28.48 4.72 -4.11
CA PRO A 374 -28.33 3.70 -3.06
C PRO A 374 -27.62 2.42 -3.53
N SER A 375 -27.44 2.24 -4.85
CA SER A 375 -26.73 1.12 -5.45
C SER A 375 -25.23 1.13 -5.09
N ARG A 376 -24.56 2.29 -5.07
CA ARG A 376 -23.10 2.39 -4.87
C ARG A 376 -22.65 1.83 -3.52
N ILE A 377 -23.30 2.23 -2.42
CA ILE A 377 -22.97 1.70 -1.08
C ILE A 377 -23.24 0.20 -0.98
N ARG A 378 -24.27 -0.32 -1.67
CA ARG A 378 -24.53 -1.77 -1.76
C ARG A 378 -23.42 -2.48 -2.55
N GLN A 379 -22.94 -1.88 -3.63
CA GLN A 379 -21.83 -2.42 -4.42
C GLN A 379 -20.53 -2.45 -3.61
N TYR A 380 -20.18 -1.36 -2.92
CA TYR A 380 -19.03 -1.33 -2.00
C TYR A 380 -19.14 -2.39 -0.90
N THR A 381 -20.36 -2.69 -0.43
CA THR A 381 -20.61 -3.75 0.55
C THR A 381 -20.42 -5.15 -0.05
N ALA A 382 -20.94 -5.39 -1.26
CA ALA A 382 -20.79 -6.67 -1.96
C ALA A 382 -19.31 -7.00 -2.24
N ASP A 383 -18.54 -5.97 -2.63
CA ASP A 383 -17.13 -6.07 -2.99
C ASP A 383 -16.18 -5.92 -1.80
N LEU A 384 -16.71 -5.69 -0.60
CA LEU A 384 -15.96 -5.29 0.60
C LEU A 384 -14.82 -6.27 0.93
N ARG A 385 -15.02 -7.57 0.71
CA ARG A 385 -14.01 -8.63 0.96
C ARG A 385 -12.74 -8.46 0.13
N TYR A 386 -12.82 -7.84 -1.05
CA TYR A 386 -11.68 -7.56 -1.93
C TYR A 386 -10.90 -6.35 -1.44
N TYR A 387 -11.57 -5.20 -1.28
CA TYR A 387 -10.97 -3.99 -0.72
C TYR A 387 -10.32 -4.23 0.65
N MET A 388 -10.98 -5.03 1.50
CA MET A 388 -10.45 -5.42 2.79
C MET A 388 -9.14 -6.22 2.67
N ALA A 389 -9.03 -7.17 1.74
CA ALA A 389 -7.84 -8.01 1.62
C ALA A 389 -6.56 -7.19 1.39
N ILE A 390 -6.60 -6.27 0.41
CA ILE A 390 -5.46 -5.38 0.13
C ILE A 390 -5.25 -4.34 1.25
N SER A 391 -6.32 -3.73 1.76
CA SER A 391 -6.26 -2.76 2.87
C SER A 391 -5.67 -3.34 4.17
N MET A 392 -5.82 -4.64 4.42
CA MET A 392 -5.25 -5.35 5.59
C MET A 392 -3.74 -5.56 5.55
N HIS A 393 -3.07 -5.27 4.43
CA HIS A 393 -1.63 -5.48 4.29
C HIS A 393 -0.91 -4.15 4.01
N PRO A 394 -0.56 -3.37 5.05
CA PRO A 394 0.05 -2.05 4.93
C PRO A 394 1.27 -2.00 4.00
N ARG A 395 2.11 -3.03 3.99
CA ARG A 395 3.25 -3.13 3.05
C ARG A 395 2.83 -3.17 1.58
N SER A 396 1.73 -3.86 1.27
CA SER A 396 1.19 -3.92 -0.11
C SER A 396 0.52 -2.60 -0.50
N VAL A 397 -0.18 -1.95 0.44
CA VAL A 397 -0.72 -0.60 0.22
C VAL A 397 0.42 0.41 -0.01
N GLY A 398 1.50 0.34 0.78
CA GLY A 398 2.71 1.12 0.60
C GLY A 398 3.34 0.93 -0.78
N SER A 399 3.52 -0.33 -1.19
CA SER A 399 4.07 -0.68 -2.50
C SER A 399 3.31 0.00 -3.66
N VAL A 400 1.97 -0.04 -3.61
CA VAL A 400 1.10 0.65 -4.57
C VAL A 400 1.28 2.17 -4.47
N LEU A 401 1.16 2.75 -3.27
CA LEU A 401 1.24 4.20 -3.05
C LEU A 401 2.50 4.81 -3.66
N TRP A 402 3.68 4.29 -3.30
CA TRP A 402 4.96 4.90 -3.69
C TRP A 402 5.32 4.65 -5.16
N SER A 403 4.69 3.65 -5.80
CA SER A 403 4.77 3.46 -7.26
C SER A 403 4.21 4.64 -8.07
N ILE A 404 3.55 5.63 -7.44
CA ILE A 404 3.17 6.89 -8.10
C ILE A 404 4.38 7.64 -8.67
N PHE A 405 5.55 7.52 -8.04
CA PHE A 405 6.80 8.19 -8.45
C PHE A 405 7.67 7.34 -9.38
N TRP A 406 7.41 6.04 -9.47
CA TRP A 406 8.12 5.11 -10.35
C TRP A 406 7.88 5.43 -11.83
N GLN A 407 8.86 5.09 -12.67
CA GLN A 407 8.83 5.31 -14.11
C GLN A 407 9.58 4.17 -14.83
N PRO A 408 8.95 3.39 -15.73
CA PRO A 408 9.55 2.20 -16.34
C PRO A 408 10.81 2.51 -17.16
N SER A 409 10.84 3.68 -17.79
CA SER A 409 11.92 4.12 -18.68
C SER A 409 13.13 4.74 -17.96
N VAL A 410 13.22 4.68 -16.62
CA VAL A 410 14.29 5.31 -15.83
C VAL A 410 15.25 4.23 -15.27
N PRO A 411 16.51 4.18 -15.77
CA PRO A 411 17.55 3.30 -15.26
C PRO A 411 17.89 3.47 -13.78
N ALA A 412 18.37 2.40 -13.15
CA ALA A 412 18.77 2.39 -11.74
C ALA A 412 19.82 3.46 -11.35
N ASN A 413 20.74 3.83 -12.25
CA ASN A 413 21.71 4.91 -12.00
C ASN A 413 21.15 6.32 -12.26
N LEU A 414 19.97 6.45 -12.87
CA LEU A 414 19.30 7.71 -13.21
C LEU A 414 18.06 8.00 -12.35
N VAL A 415 17.90 7.26 -11.25
CA VAL A 415 16.79 7.41 -10.30
C VAL A 415 16.77 8.78 -9.63
N ASN A 416 17.89 9.28 -9.08
CA ASN A 416 17.85 10.57 -8.40
C ASN A 416 17.57 11.76 -9.33
N PRO A 417 18.15 11.86 -10.55
CA PRO A 417 17.75 12.89 -11.52
C PRO A 417 16.24 12.93 -11.77
N TRP A 418 15.60 11.76 -11.87
CA TRP A 418 14.14 11.68 -11.97
C TRP A 418 13.46 12.18 -10.69
N LEU A 419 13.73 11.60 -9.52
CA LEU A 419 13.04 11.96 -8.26
C LEU A 419 13.28 13.41 -7.81
N ALA A 420 14.50 13.92 -7.98
CA ALA A 420 14.84 15.31 -7.72
C ALA A 420 14.00 16.27 -8.58
N SER A 421 13.73 15.92 -9.84
CA SER A 421 12.88 16.73 -10.72
C SER A 421 11.45 16.81 -10.19
N ILE A 422 10.89 15.70 -9.68
CA ILE A 422 9.56 15.65 -9.04
C ILE A 422 9.55 16.57 -7.81
N SER A 423 10.59 16.51 -6.99
CA SER A 423 10.72 17.33 -5.79
C SER A 423 10.69 18.83 -6.13
N THR A 424 11.36 19.27 -7.21
CA THR A 424 11.31 20.68 -7.65
C THR A 424 9.94 21.15 -8.16
N VAL A 425 8.99 20.25 -8.40
CA VAL A 425 7.62 20.58 -8.84
C VAL A 425 6.63 20.45 -7.67
N LEU A 426 6.63 19.33 -6.96
CA LEU A 426 5.63 19.05 -5.92
C LEU A 426 5.87 19.80 -4.61
N THR A 427 7.09 20.26 -4.32
CA THR A 427 7.35 21.14 -3.15
C THR A 427 6.63 22.49 -3.25
N SER A 428 6.26 22.93 -4.46
CA SER A 428 5.49 24.15 -4.69
C SER A 428 3.97 23.92 -4.78
N THR A 429 3.47 22.69 -4.61
CA THR A 429 2.04 22.38 -4.65
C THR A 429 1.41 22.66 -3.27
N PRO A 430 0.51 23.67 -3.11
CA PRO A 430 0.13 24.16 -1.79
C PRO A 430 -1.06 23.44 -1.14
N ASN A 431 -1.86 22.67 -1.89
CA ASN A 431 -3.15 22.12 -1.41
C ASN A 431 -3.32 20.63 -1.73
N PRO A 432 -4.14 19.89 -0.94
CA PRO A 432 -4.24 18.43 -1.04
C PRO A 432 -5.00 17.96 -2.28
N THR A 433 -5.99 18.72 -2.76
CA THR A 433 -6.77 18.34 -3.95
C THR A 433 -5.95 18.45 -5.23
N GLN A 434 -5.09 19.46 -5.35
CA GLN A 434 -4.17 19.59 -6.47
C GLN A 434 -3.19 18.41 -6.50
N LEU A 435 -2.62 18.03 -5.34
CA LEU A 435 -1.76 16.85 -5.23
C LEU A 435 -2.52 15.56 -5.60
N ALA A 436 -3.76 15.39 -5.12
CA ALA A 436 -4.62 14.28 -5.49
C ALA A 436 -4.91 14.23 -7.00
N ARG A 437 -5.20 15.38 -7.64
CA ARG A 437 -5.43 15.47 -9.08
C ARG A 437 -4.18 15.15 -9.90
N VAL A 438 -3.01 15.65 -9.50
CA VAL A 438 -1.73 15.32 -10.15
C VAL A 438 -1.48 13.81 -10.09
N PHE A 439 -1.77 13.16 -8.96
CA PHE A 439 -1.65 11.71 -8.85
C PHE A 439 -2.71 10.98 -9.69
N LEU A 440 -3.96 11.43 -9.69
CA LEU A 440 -5.03 10.84 -10.51
C LEU A 440 -4.75 10.95 -12.02
N LEU A 441 -4.22 12.09 -12.48
CA LEU A 441 -3.79 12.29 -13.86
C LEU A 441 -2.56 11.45 -14.24
N ARG A 442 -1.80 10.94 -13.27
CA ARG A 442 -0.64 10.07 -13.54
C ARG A 442 -0.99 8.59 -13.48
N ARG A 443 -1.63 8.14 -12.39
CA ARG A 443 -1.96 6.72 -12.11
C ARG A 443 -3.27 6.61 -11.33
N PRO A 444 -4.45 6.63 -11.98
CA PRO A 444 -5.74 6.66 -11.31
C PRO A 444 -5.93 5.59 -10.21
N ARG A 445 -5.51 4.35 -10.52
CA ARG A 445 -5.69 3.17 -9.63
C ARG A 445 -4.86 3.27 -8.34
N VAL A 446 -3.65 3.85 -8.44
CA VAL A 446 -2.77 4.14 -7.29
C VAL A 446 -3.28 5.36 -6.52
N ALA A 447 -3.71 6.39 -7.25
CA ALA A 447 -4.04 7.68 -6.66
C ALA A 447 -5.27 7.66 -5.73
N LEU A 448 -6.21 6.71 -5.89
CA LEU A 448 -7.30 6.56 -4.92
C LEU A 448 -6.83 6.12 -3.52
N TRP A 449 -5.71 5.39 -3.41
CA TRP A 449 -5.07 5.15 -2.11
C TRP A 449 -4.50 6.43 -1.51
N TRP A 450 -3.90 7.29 -2.35
CA TRP A 450 -3.43 8.62 -1.92
C TRP A 450 -4.58 9.55 -1.52
N VAL A 451 -5.71 9.53 -2.22
CA VAL A 451 -6.93 10.26 -1.82
C VAL A 451 -7.37 9.82 -0.42
N GLY A 452 -7.41 8.50 -0.16
CA GLY A 452 -7.70 7.97 1.18
C GLY A 452 -6.74 8.50 2.26
N LEU A 453 -5.43 8.57 1.98
CA LEU A 453 -4.45 9.14 2.90
C LEU A 453 -4.57 10.65 3.07
N LEU A 454 -4.80 11.42 2.00
CA LEU A 454 -4.99 12.87 2.04
C LEU A 454 -6.25 13.26 2.81
N LEU A 455 -7.28 12.40 2.83
CA LEU A 455 -8.50 12.57 3.63
C LEU A 455 -8.31 12.24 5.13
N LEU A 456 -7.32 11.39 5.48
CA LEU A 456 -6.97 11.04 6.87
C LEU A 456 -5.81 11.86 7.44
N GLY A 457 -5.01 12.48 6.58
CA GLY A 457 -3.63 12.85 6.90
C GLY A 457 -3.42 14.33 7.21
N ASP A 458 -2.35 14.59 7.93
CA ASP A 458 -1.81 15.93 8.09
C ASP A 458 -0.99 16.30 6.85
N LEU A 459 -1.36 17.37 6.14
CA LEU A 459 -0.72 17.75 4.88
C LEU A 459 0.80 18.01 5.04
N PRO A 460 1.29 18.78 6.04
CA PRO A 460 2.72 18.90 6.31
C PRO A 460 3.43 17.55 6.52
N THR A 461 2.81 16.63 7.27
CA THR A 461 3.34 15.28 7.47
C THR A 461 3.42 14.48 6.16
N ILE A 462 2.40 14.57 5.30
CA ILE A 462 2.41 13.94 3.96
C ILE A 462 3.50 14.52 3.06
N HIS A 463 3.60 15.86 2.97
CA HIS A 463 4.65 16.50 2.18
C HIS A 463 6.05 16.17 2.69
N SER A 464 6.27 16.11 4.00
CA SER A 464 7.55 15.70 4.60
C SER A 464 7.96 14.28 4.16
N ARG A 465 7.01 13.34 4.12
CA ARG A 465 7.26 11.95 3.68
C ARG A 465 7.51 11.84 2.18
N ILE A 466 6.77 12.59 1.36
CA ILE A 466 7.01 12.68 -0.09
C ILE A 466 8.41 13.26 -0.33
N ALA A 467 8.77 14.36 0.33
CA ALA A 467 10.09 14.97 0.22
C ALA A 467 11.21 14.02 0.66
N LEU A 468 11.01 13.28 1.77
CA LEU A 468 11.97 12.28 2.24
C LEU A 468 12.15 11.17 1.20
N TYR A 469 11.06 10.54 0.76
CA TYR A 469 11.08 9.48 -0.26
C TYR A 469 11.74 9.93 -1.57
N LEU A 470 11.42 11.13 -2.05
CA LEU A 470 12.05 11.70 -3.26
C LEU A 470 13.54 12.02 -3.08
N SER A 471 14.03 12.06 -1.83
CA SER A 471 15.44 12.34 -1.52
C SER A 471 16.28 11.12 -1.14
N THR A 472 15.66 10.04 -0.61
CA THR A 472 16.36 8.83 -0.09
C THR A 472 15.80 7.49 -0.60
N THR A 473 14.65 7.48 -1.28
CA THR A 473 13.81 6.28 -1.52
C THR A 473 13.30 5.56 -0.27
N GLU A 474 13.34 6.24 0.88
CA GLU A 474 12.74 5.77 2.14
C GLU A 474 11.72 6.77 2.65
N GLU A 475 10.62 6.29 3.24
CA GLU A 475 9.52 7.12 3.71
C GLU A 475 9.65 7.46 5.19
N ARG A 476 10.51 6.70 5.89
CA ARG A 476 10.79 6.80 7.33
C ARG A 476 12.20 6.30 7.62
N TRP A 477 13.01 7.12 8.30
CA TRP A 477 14.33 6.72 8.78
C TRP A 477 14.27 5.48 9.69
N GLY A 478 15.09 4.46 9.39
CA GLY A 478 15.35 3.34 10.30
C GLY A 478 14.27 2.26 10.43
N PHE A 479 13.13 2.37 9.71
CA PHE A 479 12.05 1.36 9.75
C PHE A 479 11.93 0.51 8.47
N GLY A 480 12.79 0.78 7.48
CA GLY A 480 12.81 0.11 6.18
C GLY A 480 11.69 0.61 5.25
N SER A 481 11.98 0.66 3.94
CA SER A 481 11.03 1.22 2.97
C SER A 481 9.74 0.41 2.82
N LEU A 482 8.61 1.12 2.81
CA LEU A 482 7.27 0.67 2.45
C LEU A 482 7.03 0.67 0.92
N ALA A 483 7.91 1.28 0.14
CA ALA A 483 7.86 1.34 -1.33
C ALA A 483 8.50 0.14 -2.05
N ARG A 484 8.86 -0.93 -1.34
CA ARG A 484 9.34 -2.18 -1.97
C ARG A 484 8.27 -2.69 -2.94
N PRO A 485 8.57 -2.90 -4.23
CA PRO A 485 7.61 -3.44 -5.20
C PRO A 485 6.99 -4.75 -4.72
N ASP A 486 5.81 -5.08 -5.22
CA ASP A 486 5.12 -6.30 -4.82
C ASP A 486 4.38 -6.86 -6.03
N THR A 487 5.01 -7.79 -6.75
CA THR A 487 4.53 -8.30 -8.04
C THR A 487 3.13 -8.93 -7.95
N ALA A 488 2.80 -9.54 -6.80
CA ALA A 488 1.45 -10.04 -6.55
C ALA A 488 0.44 -8.89 -6.47
N VAL A 489 0.82 -7.75 -5.91
CA VAL A 489 -0.03 -6.57 -5.79
C VAL A 489 -0.10 -5.80 -7.10
N ALA A 490 0.96 -5.77 -7.90
CA ALA A 490 0.91 -5.23 -9.25
C ALA A 490 -0.14 -5.99 -10.09
N ALA A 491 -0.18 -7.32 -10.01
CA ALA A 491 -1.25 -8.12 -10.62
C ALA A 491 -2.62 -7.86 -9.98
N TRP A 492 -2.69 -7.69 -8.66
CA TRP A 492 -3.95 -7.38 -7.97
C TRP A 492 -4.56 -6.04 -8.37
N THR A 493 -3.76 -4.99 -8.54
CA THR A 493 -4.24 -3.64 -8.85
C THR A 493 -4.17 -3.31 -10.34
N GLY A 494 -3.65 -4.21 -11.18
CA GLY A 494 -3.39 -3.96 -12.60
C GLY A 494 -2.37 -2.85 -12.84
N THR A 495 -1.47 -2.61 -11.89
CA THR A 495 -0.63 -1.41 -11.85
C THR A 495 0.84 -1.79 -11.61
N PRO A 496 1.72 -1.76 -12.64
CA PRO A 496 3.15 -2.11 -12.51
C PRO A 496 3.91 -1.26 -11.50
N GLN A 497 4.79 -1.87 -10.71
CA GLN A 497 5.54 -1.21 -9.63
C GLN A 497 7.06 -1.31 -9.81
N SER A 498 7.48 -2.16 -10.76
CA SER A 498 8.86 -2.46 -11.08
C SER A 498 9.00 -2.94 -12.53
N PHE A 499 10.23 -2.93 -13.05
CA PHE A 499 10.52 -3.59 -14.34
C PHE A 499 10.26 -5.11 -14.32
N LEU A 500 10.13 -5.74 -13.14
CA LEU A 500 9.79 -7.16 -12.99
C LEU A 500 8.31 -7.46 -13.31
N ASP A 501 7.46 -6.44 -13.33
CA ASP A 501 6.03 -6.55 -13.62
C ASP A 501 5.72 -6.48 -15.13
N ASP A 502 6.67 -6.00 -15.93
CA ASP A 502 6.57 -6.02 -17.39
C ASP A 502 6.60 -7.46 -17.92
N SER A 503 5.88 -7.71 -19.01
CA SER A 503 6.08 -8.95 -19.80
C SER A 503 7.50 -8.99 -20.37
N SER A 504 8.09 -10.19 -20.50
CA SER A 504 9.42 -10.30 -21.09
C SER A 504 9.38 -9.80 -22.54
N PRO A 505 10.34 -8.97 -22.98
CA PRO A 505 10.37 -8.45 -24.35
C PRO A 505 10.70 -9.54 -25.37
N ASN A 506 10.70 -9.13 -26.65
CA ASN A 506 10.86 -10.02 -27.80
C ASN A 506 12.07 -10.98 -27.66
N PRO A 507 11.92 -12.25 -28.08
CA PRO A 507 12.98 -13.26 -28.01
C PRO A 507 14.30 -12.79 -28.63
N TYR A 508 15.41 -13.14 -27.97
CA TYR A 508 16.75 -12.88 -28.48
C TYR A 508 17.04 -13.69 -29.76
N GLY A 509 16.41 -14.86 -29.88
CA GLY A 509 16.44 -15.73 -31.06
C GLY A 509 17.62 -16.70 -31.02
N ALA A 510 17.33 -18.00 -31.15
CA ALA A 510 18.33 -19.07 -31.06
C ALA A 510 19.44 -18.93 -32.12
N GLY A 511 20.68 -19.23 -31.71
CA GLY A 511 21.83 -19.40 -32.61
C GLY A 511 22.75 -18.19 -32.81
N LYS A 512 22.52 -17.05 -32.14
CA LYS A 512 23.44 -15.89 -32.18
C LYS A 512 24.41 -15.92 -31.00
N THR A 513 25.66 -16.31 -31.24
CA THR A 513 26.71 -16.37 -30.21
C THR A 513 27.12 -14.99 -29.70
N ASP A 514 27.31 -14.03 -30.59
CA ASP A 514 27.88 -12.70 -30.28
C ASP A 514 26.84 -11.73 -29.69
N GLN A 515 25.70 -12.25 -29.24
CA GLN A 515 24.56 -11.45 -28.81
C GLN A 515 24.72 -10.97 -27.38
N LYS A 516 24.62 -9.66 -27.18
CA LYS A 516 24.57 -9.06 -25.84
C LYS A 516 23.13 -9.10 -25.31
N ILE A 517 22.95 -9.67 -24.14
CA ILE A 517 21.66 -9.79 -23.43
C ILE A 517 21.51 -8.61 -22.48
N ALA A 518 20.36 -7.95 -22.46
CA ALA A 518 20.11 -6.84 -21.54
C ALA A 518 20.02 -7.33 -20.09
N ARG A 519 20.63 -6.62 -19.14
CA ARG A 519 20.63 -7.03 -17.73
C ARG A 519 19.22 -7.12 -17.13
N HIS A 520 18.30 -6.27 -17.57
CA HIS A 520 16.93 -6.29 -17.08
C HIS A 520 16.17 -7.54 -17.51
N ASP A 521 16.40 -8.07 -18.72
CA ASP A 521 15.76 -9.32 -19.13
C ASP A 521 16.34 -10.50 -18.37
N LEU A 522 17.67 -10.58 -18.25
CA LEU A 522 18.31 -11.63 -17.46
C LEU A 522 17.78 -11.66 -16.00
N LEU A 523 17.61 -10.51 -15.36
CA LEU A 523 17.04 -10.45 -14.01
C LEU A 523 15.54 -10.77 -13.97
N ARG A 524 14.75 -10.40 -14.99
CA ARG A 524 13.35 -10.87 -15.14
C ARG A 524 13.28 -12.39 -15.25
N HIS A 525 14.16 -13.01 -16.03
CA HIS A 525 14.23 -14.47 -16.19
C HIS A 525 14.58 -15.15 -14.86
N ARG A 526 15.69 -14.75 -14.22
CA ARG A 526 16.10 -15.26 -12.90
C ARG A 526 15.03 -15.10 -11.81
N TYR A 527 14.30 -13.98 -11.80
CA TYR A 527 13.26 -13.74 -10.81
C TYR A 527 12.13 -14.80 -10.81
N ASN A 528 11.85 -15.45 -11.95
CA ASN A 528 10.82 -16.51 -11.98
C ASN A 528 11.22 -17.77 -11.18
N PHE A 529 12.52 -18.04 -11.04
CA PHE A 529 13.06 -19.11 -10.19
C PHE A 529 13.15 -18.69 -8.72
N HIS A 530 12.95 -17.40 -8.42
CA HIS A 530 13.07 -16.79 -7.09
C HIS A 530 11.77 -16.09 -6.63
N LEU A 531 10.60 -16.51 -7.14
CA LEU A 531 9.31 -15.90 -6.80
C LEU A 531 8.94 -15.96 -5.29
N GLN A 532 9.59 -16.82 -4.51
CA GLN A 532 9.43 -16.91 -3.06
C GLN A 532 10.46 -16.08 -2.25
N ASP A 533 11.49 -15.53 -2.91
CA ASP A 533 12.54 -14.75 -2.25
C ASP A 533 12.13 -13.28 -2.04
N GLU A 534 12.12 -12.85 -0.77
CA GLU A 534 11.84 -11.46 -0.39
C GLU A 534 13.00 -10.50 -0.72
N MET A 535 14.22 -11.00 -0.97
CA MET A 535 15.38 -10.17 -1.30
C MET A 535 15.38 -9.73 -2.76
N SER A 536 15.13 -10.66 -3.69
CA SER A 536 15.04 -10.40 -5.15
C SER A 536 13.99 -9.36 -5.53
N VAL A 537 13.01 -9.11 -4.67
CA VAL A 537 11.92 -8.12 -4.89
C VAL A 537 12.35 -6.67 -4.59
N ARG A 538 13.57 -6.42 -4.13
CA ARG A 538 14.08 -5.06 -3.84
C ARG A 538 14.40 -4.20 -5.08
N LEU A 539 14.20 -4.72 -6.30
CA LEU A 539 14.54 -4.03 -7.55
C LEU A 539 13.31 -3.39 -8.23
N SER A 540 13.12 -2.08 -8.04
CA SER A 540 12.05 -1.32 -8.73
C SER A 540 12.46 -0.82 -10.11
N TRP A 541 13.66 -0.25 -10.22
CA TRP A 541 14.13 0.51 -11.38
C TRP A 541 14.86 -0.37 -12.38
N ILE A 542 14.81 -0.04 -13.67
CA ILE A 542 15.31 -0.93 -14.72
C ILE A 542 16.84 -1.10 -14.66
N PRO A 543 17.35 -2.35 -14.59
CA PRO A 543 18.77 -2.62 -14.73
C PRO A 543 19.34 -2.14 -16.07
N PHE A 544 20.47 -1.44 -16.02
CA PHE A 544 21.15 -0.90 -17.20
C PHE A 544 22.31 -1.79 -17.67
N GLY A 545 22.73 -1.57 -18.92
CA GLY A 545 23.81 -2.33 -19.55
C GLY A 545 23.40 -3.73 -20.01
N SER A 546 24.39 -4.47 -20.50
CA SER A 546 24.23 -5.80 -21.07
C SER A 546 25.35 -6.75 -20.63
N ILE A 547 25.14 -8.04 -20.85
CA ILE A 547 26.08 -9.12 -20.56
C ILE A 547 26.24 -9.95 -21.85
N PRO A 548 27.45 -10.39 -22.23
CA PRO A 548 27.65 -11.31 -23.35
C PRO A 548 26.94 -12.66 -23.12
N ARG A 549 26.47 -13.33 -24.18
CA ARG A 549 25.68 -14.57 -24.05
C ARG A 549 26.44 -15.70 -23.38
N GLU A 550 27.73 -15.84 -23.68
CA GLU A 550 28.66 -16.80 -23.09
C GLU A 550 28.86 -16.63 -21.58
N CYS A 551 28.45 -15.48 -21.04
CA CYS A 551 28.47 -15.15 -19.62
C CYS A 551 27.12 -15.38 -18.92
N VAL A 552 26.09 -15.84 -19.62
CA VAL A 552 24.76 -16.14 -19.05
C VAL A 552 24.61 -17.64 -18.82
N GLU A 553 23.98 -18.01 -17.70
CA GLU A 553 23.70 -19.40 -17.35
C GLU A 553 23.01 -20.15 -18.51
N PRO A 554 23.56 -21.29 -19.01
CA PRO A 554 23.00 -22.02 -20.14
C PRO A 554 21.53 -22.41 -19.95
N ASP A 555 21.16 -22.74 -18.70
CA ASP A 555 19.79 -23.06 -18.31
C ASP A 555 18.80 -21.93 -18.63
N LEU A 556 19.22 -20.66 -18.68
CA LEU A 556 18.32 -19.55 -19.00
C LEU A 556 18.13 -19.32 -20.51
N TRP A 557 18.97 -19.94 -21.35
CA TRP A 557 18.94 -19.72 -22.80
C TRP A 557 17.60 -20.10 -23.47
N PRO A 558 16.93 -21.23 -23.14
CA PRO A 558 15.64 -21.56 -23.76
C PRO A 558 14.56 -20.51 -23.51
N TRP A 559 14.55 -19.89 -22.32
CA TRP A 559 13.64 -18.80 -21.98
C TRP A 559 14.00 -17.50 -22.70
N LEU A 560 15.28 -17.15 -22.78
CA LEU A 560 15.77 -15.94 -23.48
C LEU A 560 15.55 -16.01 -25.00
N ASP A 561 15.70 -17.19 -25.60
CA ASP A 561 15.59 -17.41 -27.04
C ASP A 561 14.15 -17.45 -27.56
N ARG A 562 13.19 -17.80 -26.69
CA ARG A 562 11.76 -17.92 -27.03
C ARG A 562 10.91 -16.78 -26.46
N GLY A 563 11.37 -16.14 -25.39
CA GLY A 563 10.55 -15.27 -24.55
C GLY A 563 9.53 -16.08 -23.75
N HIS A 564 9.07 -15.51 -22.64
CA HIS A 564 7.95 -16.07 -21.86
C HIS A 564 7.26 -14.94 -21.08
N THR A 565 5.99 -15.13 -20.76
CA THR A 565 5.23 -14.22 -19.88
C THR A 565 4.89 -14.96 -18.60
N ARG A 566 5.23 -14.38 -17.44
CA ARG A 566 4.76 -14.87 -16.13
C ARG A 566 3.35 -14.36 -15.90
N GLU A 567 2.42 -15.26 -15.62
CA GLU A 567 1.00 -14.91 -15.42
C GLU A 567 0.54 -15.16 -13.98
N TYR A 568 -0.25 -14.24 -13.44
CA TYR A 568 -0.91 -14.43 -12.15
C TYR A 568 -2.10 -15.39 -12.33
N VAL A 569 -2.17 -16.47 -11.54
CA VAL A 569 -3.21 -17.51 -11.68
C VAL A 569 -4.30 -17.33 -10.64
N HIS A 570 -3.94 -17.34 -9.35
CA HIS A 570 -4.87 -17.17 -8.25
C HIS A 570 -4.12 -16.93 -6.93
N TRP A 571 -4.87 -16.66 -5.86
CA TRP A 571 -4.40 -16.65 -4.49
C TRP A 571 -4.86 -17.90 -3.74
N VAL A 572 -4.02 -18.41 -2.84
CA VAL A 572 -4.39 -19.48 -1.91
C VAL A 572 -4.32 -18.95 -0.48
N TRP A 573 -5.44 -19.00 0.23
CA TRP A 573 -5.54 -18.77 1.67
C TRP A 573 -5.37 -20.08 2.43
N TRP A 574 -4.57 -20.08 3.50
CA TRP A 574 -4.46 -21.22 4.41
C TRP A 574 -5.16 -20.94 5.74
N ILE A 575 -6.28 -21.62 5.94
CA ILE A 575 -7.20 -21.41 7.07
C ILE A 575 -7.11 -22.61 8.01
N ARG A 576 -6.79 -22.36 9.28
CA ARG A 576 -6.67 -23.39 10.31
C ARG A 576 -8.06 -23.78 10.85
N GLN A 577 -8.58 -24.96 10.48
CA GLN A 577 -9.86 -25.46 10.96
C GLN A 577 -9.69 -26.34 12.22
N GLY A 578 -9.91 -25.73 13.39
CA GLY A 578 -10.04 -26.42 14.68
C GLY A 578 -8.87 -27.32 15.11
N ARG A 579 -9.16 -28.24 16.03
CA ARG A 579 -8.39 -29.48 16.25
C ARG A 579 -9.33 -30.65 15.94
N ALA A 580 -9.03 -31.41 14.89
CA ALA A 580 -9.60 -32.73 14.74
C ALA A 580 -8.91 -33.69 15.73
N LYS A 581 -9.56 -34.82 16.06
CA LYS A 581 -8.97 -35.84 16.96
C LYS A 581 -7.64 -36.43 16.43
N THR A 582 -7.37 -36.28 15.13
CA THR A 582 -6.20 -36.80 14.41
C THR A 582 -5.20 -35.71 13.97
N GLY A 583 -5.44 -34.42 14.27
CA GLY A 583 -4.50 -33.36 13.91
C GLY A 583 -5.13 -31.98 13.69
N THR A 584 -4.31 -31.04 13.21
CA THR A 584 -4.79 -29.74 12.74
C THR A 584 -5.14 -29.83 11.27
N ARG A 585 -6.42 -29.70 10.89
CA ARG A 585 -6.81 -29.65 9.47
C ARG A 585 -6.56 -28.24 8.94
N LEU A 586 -5.76 -28.14 7.88
CA LEU A 586 -5.57 -26.91 7.12
C LEU A 586 -6.54 -26.95 5.93
N HIS A 587 -7.33 -25.90 5.76
CA HIS A 587 -8.20 -25.73 4.60
C HIS A 587 -7.58 -24.69 3.67
N CYS A 588 -7.38 -25.07 2.42
CA CYS A 588 -6.97 -24.18 1.35
C CYS A 588 -8.23 -23.57 0.72
N ASP A 589 -8.34 -22.23 0.74
CA ASP A 589 -9.40 -21.48 0.08
C ASP A 589 -8.79 -20.71 -1.10
N VAL A 590 -9.20 -21.05 -2.32
CA VAL A 590 -8.61 -20.57 -3.58
C VAL A 590 -9.48 -19.45 -4.15
N GLN A 591 -8.86 -18.30 -4.42
CA GLN A 591 -9.54 -17.08 -4.87
C GLN A 591 -8.89 -16.61 -6.17
N ARG A 592 -9.65 -16.54 -7.28
CA ARG A 592 -9.06 -16.25 -8.61
C ARG A 592 -8.77 -14.77 -8.81
N GLY A 593 -9.46 -13.91 -8.07
CA GLY A 593 -9.27 -12.46 -8.07
C GLY A 593 -10.50 -11.72 -8.59
N PHE A 594 -10.73 -10.49 -8.11
CA PHE A 594 -11.95 -9.70 -8.32
C PHE A 594 -12.53 -9.75 -9.75
N ARG A 595 -11.70 -9.51 -10.77
CA ARG A 595 -12.06 -9.57 -12.19
C ARG A 595 -12.56 -10.96 -12.61
N ARG A 596 -11.82 -12.01 -12.24
CA ARG A 596 -12.13 -13.42 -12.58
C ARG A 596 -13.30 -13.98 -11.77
N ASP A 597 -13.50 -13.51 -10.54
CA ASP A 597 -14.56 -13.95 -9.65
C ASP A 597 -15.90 -13.23 -9.93
N THR A 598 -15.87 -11.96 -10.36
CA THR A 598 -17.06 -11.11 -10.51
C THR A 598 -17.39 -10.72 -11.95
N GLY A 599 -16.50 -10.97 -12.91
CA GLY A 599 -16.63 -10.53 -14.30
C GLY A 599 -16.50 -9.03 -14.52
N ARG A 600 -16.23 -8.23 -13.47
CA ARG A 600 -16.08 -6.78 -13.56
C ARG A 600 -14.63 -6.36 -13.46
N PHE A 601 -14.21 -5.55 -14.43
CA PHE A 601 -12.97 -4.81 -14.42
C PHE A 601 -13.14 -3.61 -15.33
N VAL A 602 -12.65 -2.44 -14.92
CA VAL A 602 -12.65 -1.24 -15.78
C VAL A 602 -11.32 -1.22 -16.52
N GLU A 603 -11.34 -1.57 -17.81
CA GLU A 603 -10.13 -1.62 -18.65
C GLU A 603 -9.64 -0.22 -19.04
N ASP A 604 -10.56 0.71 -19.32
CA ASP A 604 -10.33 2.09 -19.78
C ASP A 604 -9.76 3.05 -18.71
N VAL A 605 -8.93 2.54 -17.80
CA VAL A 605 -8.22 3.30 -16.77
C VAL A 605 -6.72 2.95 -16.84
N PRO A 606 -5.99 3.50 -17.83
CA PRO A 606 -4.55 3.30 -18.00
C PRO A 606 -3.74 4.18 -17.03
N ASP A 607 -2.47 3.83 -16.85
CA ASP A 607 -1.49 4.77 -16.29
C ASP A 607 -0.93 5.69 -17.37
N HIS A 608 -0.77 6.97 -17.06
CA HIS A 608 -0.18 7.98 -17.94
C HIS A 608 1.32 8.13 -17.66
N LEU A 609 2.09 7.11 -18.05
CA LEU A 609 3.55 7.03 -17.84
C LEU A 609 4.38 7.65 -18.99
N ASP A 610 3.74 8.30 -19.96
CA ASP A 610 4.42 8.97 -21.07
C ASP A 610 5.29 10.16 -20.59
N VAL A 611 6.58 10.10 -20.93
CA VAL A 611 7.56 11.13 -20.57
C VAL A 611 7.49 12.31 -21.54
N THR A 612 7.20 13.49 -21.01
CA THR A 612 7.24 14.74 -21.77
C THR A 612 8.69 15.20 -21.96
N ARG A 613 9.20 15.12 -23.20
CA ARG A 613 10.54 15.63 -23.52
C ARG A 613 10.61 17.15 -23.37
N ALA A 614 11.61 17.64 -22.65
CA ALA A 614 11.84 19.07 -22.47
C ALA A 614 12.29 19.73 -23.80
N ARG A 615 11.64 20.85 -24.17
CA ARG A 615 12.01 21.67 -25.33
C ARG A 615 12.64 22.99 -24.88
N GLY A 616 13.82 23.33 -25.40
CA GLY A 616 14.48 24.63 -25.17
C GLY A 616 15.83 24.54 -24.45
N ARG A 617 16.37 25.72 -24.09
CA ARG A 617 17.67 25.85 -23.41
C ARG A 617 17.58 25.26 -22.00
N ARG A 618 18.43 24.27 -21.69
CA ARG A 618 18.53 23.63 -20.38
C ARG A 618 19.09 24.63 -19.35
N ALA A 619 18.26 25.05 -18.40
CA ALA A 619 18.72 25.82 -17.25
C ALA A 619 19.43 24.87 -16.27
N ARG A 620 20.63 25.24 -15.80
CA ARG A 620 21.36 24.42 -14.81
C ARG A 620 20.49 24.18 -13.58
N HIS A 621 20.42 22.92 -13.15
CA HIS A 621 19.79 22.53 -11.89
C HIS A 621 20.71 22.84 -10.70
N GLY A 622 20.15 22.86 -9.49
CA GLY A 622 20.95 22.81 -8.25
C GLY A 622 21.69 21.47 -8.11
N SER A 623 22.43 21.28 -7.01
CA SER A 623 23.11 20.01 -6.73
C SER A 623 22.09 18.85 -6.63
N ILE A 624 22.16 17.91 -7.59
CA ILE A 624 21.40 16.67 -7.55
C ILE A 624 22.13 15.73 -6.58
N LYS A 625 21.45 15.23 -5.55
CA LYS A 625 22.04 14.27 -4.60
C LYS A 625 22.45 12.95 -5.28
N MET A 626 23.38 12.22 -4.70
CA MET A 626 23.83 10.92 -5.25
C MET A 626 22.99 9.72 -4.78
N GLU A 627 22.37 9.83 -3.61
CA GLU A 627 22.00 8.67 -2.79
C GLU A 627 20.92 7.73 -3.40
N PRO A 628 19.77 8.20 -3.95
CA PRO A 628 18.80 7.30 -4.61
C PRO A 628 19.33 6.53 -5.82
N SER A 629 20.21 7.16 -6.61
CA SER A 629 20.89 6.50 -7.74
C SER A 629 21.91 5.49 -7.21
N ARG A 630 22.70 5.84 -6.19
CA ARG A 630 23.64 4.91 -5.53
C ARG A 630 22.91 3.68 -5.00
N ALA A 631 21.87 3.88 -4.16
CA ALA A 631 21.14 2.79 -3.54
C ALA A 631 20.48 1.84 -4.56
N SER A 632 19.91 2.41 -5.63
CA SER A 632 19.29 1.62 -6.72
C SER A 632 20.34 0.84 -7.52
N THR A 633 21.47 1.46 -7.85
CA THR A 633 22.59 0.81 -8.55
C THR A 633 23.23 -0.29 -7.71
N SER A 634 23.50 -0.07 -6.41
CA SER A 634 24.10 -1.10 -5.55
C SER A 634 23.18 -2.31 -5.38
N ARG A 635 21.85 -2.12 -5.27
CA ARG A 635 20.86 -3.23 -5.30
C ARG A 635 20.89 -3.99 -6.63
N MET A 636 20.97 -3.28 -7.76
CA MET A 636 21.08 -3.90 -9.10
C MET A 636 22.36 -4.74 -9.24
N VAL A 637 23.50 -4.25 -8.73
CA VAL A 637 24.77 -4.97 -8.73
C VAL A 637 24.69 -6.20 -7.83
N SER A 638 24.14 -6.12 -6.62
CA SER A 638 24.05 -7.27 -5.70
C SER A 638 23.18 -8.43 -6.21
N HIS A 639 22.27 -8.19 -7.16
CA HIS A 639 21.48 -9.23 -7.84
C HIS A 639 22.05 -9.65 -9.21
N SER A 640 23.13 -9.02 -9.66
CA SER A 640 23.86 -9.39 -10.87
C SER A 640 24.99 -10.37 -10.53
N ILE A 641 24.75 -11.68 -10.70
CA ILE A 641 25.73 -12.76 -10.41
C ILE A 641 27.10 -12.52 -11.05
N LEU A 642 27.15 -11.86 -12.21
CA LEU A 642 28.37 -11.25 -12.73
C LEU A 642 28.40 -9.75 -12.42
N ALA A 643 29.18 -9.41 -11.39
CA ALA A 643 29.61 -8.06 -11.09
C ALA A 643 30.17 -7.41 -12.38
N LEU A 644 29.85 -6.13 -12.61
CA LEU A 644 30.47 -5.38 -13.70
C LEU A 644 31.99 -5.33 -13.44
N PRO A 645 32.87 -5.35 -14.47
CA PRO A 645 34.30 -5.23 -14.26
C PRO A 645 34.64 -4.00 -13.40
N GLY A 646 35.25 -4.22 -12.23
CA GLY A 646 35.54 -3.16 -11.25
C GLY A 646 34.40 -2.82 -10.27
N ALA A 647 33.24 -3.46 -10.31
CA ALA A 647 32.15 -3.19 -9.37
C ALA A 647 32.47 -3.60 -7.93
N ASP A 648 33.13 -4.74 -7.72
CA ASP A 648 33.54 -5.20 -6.38
C ASP A 648 34.59 -4.27 -5.75
N SER A 649 35.34 -3.54 -6.58
CA SER A 649 36.27 -2.51 -6.13
C SER A 649 35.62 -1.12 -5.99
N HIS A 650 34.41 -0.90 -6.53
CA HIS A 650 33.76 0.41 -6.61
C HIS A 650 33.24 0.92 -5.25
N PRO A 651 33.42 2.22 -4.92
CA PRO A 651 33.03 2.76 -3.62
C PRO A 651 31.55 2.58 -3.26
N TRP A 652 30.63 2.71 -4.22
CA TRP A 652 29.19 2.57 -3.97
C TRP A 652 28.78 1.15 -3.56
N VAL A 653 29.51 0.15 -4.06
CA VAL A 653 29.23 -1.27 -3.82
C VAL A 653 29.87 -1.70 -2.50
N LYS A 654 31.09 -1.23 -2.19
CA LYS A 654 31.74 -1.43 -0.89
C LYS A 654 30.98 -0.80 0.28
N ASP A 655 30.59 0.47 0.16
CA ASP A 655 29.77 1.18 1.15
C ASP A 655 28.43 0.45 1.39
N TRP A 656 27.78 -0.05 0.32
CA TRP A 656 26.57 -0.85 0.43
C TRP A 656 26.80 -2.20 1.13
N MET A 657 27.84 -2.95 0.76
CA MET A 657 28.15 -4.23 1.41
C MET A 657 28.34 -4.07 2.92
N ASN A 658 29.13 -3.07 3.34
CA ASN A 658 29.38 -2.79 4.76
C ASN A 658 28.06 -2.50 5.51
N ARG A 659 27.20 -1.62 4.98
CA ARG A 659 25.88 -1.28 5.56
C ARG A 659 24.86 -2.43 5.58
N THR A 660 25.15 -3.56 4.92
CA THR A 660 24.27 -4.74 4.92
C THR A 660 24.78 -5.88 5.80
N GLN A 661 25.95 -5.72 6.43
CA GLN A 661 26.52 -6.66 7.39
C GLN A 661 26.34 -6.22 8.86
N GLU A 662 25.95 -4.96 9.07
CA GLU A 662 25.44 -4.39 10.33
C GLU A 662 23.92 -4.57 10.49
#